data_AF-A0A1I1A4Z2-F1
#
_entry.id   AF-A0A1I1A4Z2-F1
#
_cell.length_a   1.000
_cell.length_b   1.000
_cell.length_c   1.000
_cell.angle_alpha   90.00
_cell.angle_beta   90.00
_cell.angle_gamma   90.00
#
_symmetry.space_group_name_H-M   'P 1'
#
loop_
_entity.id
_entity.type
_entity.pdbx_description
1 polymer ?
#
loop_
_entity_poly.entity_id
_entity_poly.type
_entity_poly.pdbx_seq_one_letter_code
_entity_poly.pdbx_strand_id
1 'polypeptide(L)'
;MGAPTVRVRSRFRRLLAASSAVVLGVTGLAVVPAAPAAAVPAGFRDTVAIGGLSSPTAAAFAPDGRVFVAEKSGIVKVFDSLADPSATVFADLRKQTQDFWDRGLLGLAVDPEFPARPFVYVSYTYDAEPGGKAPRWGDACPTPPGATDKGCVVTGRVSKLTMGGGGTATKEQPLVTGWCQQYPSHTIGTVAFGPDGNLYVGGGDGASFNFADQGQVGNPCADPPGPRGSDLVAPNAEGGALRSQSPQRPAGQPVVLNGAILRIDPDTGAGVAGNPFASSADANARRIIAYGLRNQFRFTFRPGSNELWAGDVGWHDWEEINRVADVTDRVAENFGWPCYEGNDRQTGYSNLDRCQSLYSGAGQTAPYHAYSHGGAVANGDGCAAGGSSISGIAFESGDSYPSAYDGALFFADSSRGCIWAMRTSVMGDPSPSRITPFVTGASIPVQVLAGPGGDLFYVALGSGELRRVSYRDDGNRPPVARATAKPSSGPAPLTVRFDGGGSSDPDSGDTLTYAWDLDGDGAYDDAAGPKPTRTYSDTTVVEVGLRVTDSQGVSDTTKVSVTVGSPRGDGPVPEIDEPTGSLNWRVGQPVRFSGKAVDPRNDALLPASALSWRLAIRHCVADGSCHTHRLQDFNGVGSGTFTAPDHEYPSYLELTLMAKDSSGRTGTRTMELRPETTRLDFTSSPSGALLSVAGSQQRTPFSRTVIVGSNNSISAASPQRLGVFNTKHAFTSWSDGGQRTHNITAPAGPKEYRANYSRCSAENPC
;
A
#
# COMPACT_ATOMS: atom_id res chain seq x y z
N MET A 1 -21.76 35.00 55.26
CA MET A 1 -21.18 35.72 56.42
C MET A 1 -21.18 34.76 57.58
N GLY A 2 -20.02 34.51 58.19
CA GLY A 2 -19.88 33.54 59.28
C GLY A 2 -18.49 32.91 59.30
N ALA A 3 -17.51 33.65 59.80
CA ALA A 3 -16.25 33.13 60.35
C ALA A 3 -16.34 33.24 61.89
N PRO A 4 -15.39 32.76 62.73
CA PRO A 4 -14.09 32.16 62.42
C PRO A 4 -13.69 30.96 63.33
N THR A 5 -12.40 30.60 63.30
CA THR A 5 -11.53 29.89 64.29
C THR A 5 -11.08 28.48 63.88
N VAL A 6 -9.86 27.98 64.08
CA VAL A 6 -8.54 28.40 64.63
C VAL A 6 -7.56 27.29 64.19
N ARG A 7 -6.28 27.62 63.95
CA ARG A 7 -5.17 26.69 63.64
C ARG A 7 -4.80 25.81 64.85
N VAL A 8 -4.39 24.54 64.65
CA VAL A 8 -3.17 23.91 65.24
C VAL A 8 -2.73 22.70 64.38
N ARG A 9 -1.40 22.49 64.27
CA ARG A 9 -0.66 21.41 63.60
C ARG A 9 -0.68 20.07 64.37
N SER A 10 -0.63 18.92 63.69
CA SER A 10 0.32 17.82 64.02
C SER A 10 0.31 16.69 62.98
N ARG A 11 1.50 16.19 62.63
CA ARG A 11 1.77 14.99 61.83
C ARG A 11 1.22 13.73 62.49
N PHE A 12 0.78 12.72 61.73
CA PHE A 12 1.11 11.30 61.96
C PHE A 12 0.75 10.45 60.72
N ARG A 13 1.68 9.56 60.34
CA ARG A 13 1.55 8.54 59.28
C ARG A 13 0.45 7.53 59.63
N ARG A 14 -0.34 7.10 58.64
CA ARG A 14 -0.99 5.78 58.63
C ARG A 14 -0.98 5.18 57.22
N LEU A 15 -0.39 3.97 57.14
CA LEU A 15 -0.55 3.01 56.07
C LEU A 15 -2.02 2.57 56.00
N LEU A 16 -2.54 2.39 54.78
CA LEU A 16 -3.76 1.63 54.53
C LEU A 16 -3.51 0.72 53.33
N ALA A 17 -3.62 -0.58 53.61
CA ALA A 17 -3.47 -1.68 52.69
C ALA A 17 -4.60 -1.69 51.66
N ALA A 18 -4.24 -1.97 50.41
CA ALA A 18 -5.16 -2.19 49.31
C ALA A 18 -5.77 -3.60 49.43
N SER A 19 -7.10 -3.69 49.35
CA SER A 19 -7.82 -4.94 49.12
C SER A 19 -8.35 -4.92 47.68
N SER A 20 -7.67 -5.65 46.80
CA SER A 20 -8.11 -5.87 45.41
C SER A 20 -9.15 -6.99 45.39
N ALA A 21 -10.39 -6.66 45.03
CA ALA A 21 -11.41 -7.64 44.68
C ALA A 21 -11.12 -8.15 43.26
N VAL A 22 -10.84 -9.45 43.14
CA VAL A 22 -10.70 -10.17 41.86
C VAL A 22 -12.09 -10.35 41.27
N VAL A 23 -12.40 -9.61 40.20
CA VAL A 23 -13.51 -9.93 39.30
C VAL A 23 -12.97 -10.92 38.27
N LEU A 24 -13.41 -12.18 38.34
CA LEU A 24 -13.23 -13.15 37.25
C LEU A 24 -14.07 -12.67 36.05
N GLY A 25 -13.44 -11.94 35.13
CA GLY A 25 -13.97 -11.72 33.79
C GLY A 25 -13.79 -12.98 32.97
N VAL A 26 -14.90 -13.66 32.64
CA VAL A 26 -14.93 -14.69 31.62
C VAL A 26 -14.57 -14.02 30.30
N THR A 27 -13.35 -14.26 29.81
CA THR A 27 -12.91 -13.85 28.48
C THR A 27 -13.67 -14.70 27.46
N GLY A 28 -14.80 -14.19 26.99
CA GLY A 28 -15.41 -14.68 25.76
C GLY A 28 -14.39 -14.52 24.63
N LEU A 29 -14.13 -15.59 23.90
CA LEU A 29 -13.44 -15.52 22.61
C LEU A 29 -14.19 -14.49 21.76
N ALA A 30 -13.57 -13.33 21.54
CA ALA A 30 -14.05 -12.40 20.53
C ALA A 30 -13.91 -13.11 19.18
N VAL A 31 -15.03 -13.55 18.63
CA VAL A 31 -15.11 -13.92 17.23
C VAL A 31 -14.80 -12.65 16.46
N VAL A 32 -13.59 -12.57 15.89
CA VAL A 32 -13.25 -11.52 14.94
C VAL A 32 -14.22 -11.71 13.76
N PRO A 33 -15.09 -10.74 13.45
CA PRO A 33 -15.95 -10.87 12.30
C PRO A 33 -15.08 -11.03 11.05
N ALA A 34 -15.40 -12.01 10.22
CA ALA A 34 -14.80 -12.11 8.88
C ALA A 34 -14.99 -10.76 8.16
N ALA A 35 -13.98 -10.32 7.42
CA ALA A 35 -14.11 -9.13 6.57
C ALA A 35 -15.36 -9.28 5.69
N PRO A 36 -16.22 -8.25 5.57
CA PRO A 36 -17.38 -8.33 4.70
C PRO A 36 -16.91 -8.62 3.27
N ALA A 37 -17.66 -9.46 2.56
CA ALA A 37 -17.47 -9.68 1.13
C ALA A 37 -17.52 -8.32 0.40
N ALA A 38 -16.78 -8.21 -0.70
CA ALA A 38 -16.75 -6.96 -1.46
C ALA A 38 -18.19 -6.58 -1.89
N ALA A 39 -18.60 -5.36 -1.58
CA ALA A 39 -19.93 -4.87 -1.94
C ALA A 39 -19.85 -3.93 -3.14
N VAL A 40 -20.77 -4.09 -4.07
CA VAL A 40 -20.87 -3.33 -5.32
C VAL A 40 -22.29 -2.76 -5.50
N PRO A 41 -22.50 -1.70 -6.31
CA PRO A 41 -23.81 -1.15 -6.59
C PRO A 41 -24.78 -2.18 -7.19
N ALA A 42 -26.08 -1.92 -7.08
CA ALA A 42 -27.11 -2.78 -7.67
C ALA A 42 -26.88 -3.00 -9.18
N GLY A 43 -27.06 -4.25 -9.62
CA GLY A 43 -26.80 -4.70 -10.99
C GLY A 43 -25.32 -5.02 -11.29
N PHE A 44 -24.39 -4.62 -10.43
CA PHE A 44 -22.99 -5.03 -10.55
C PHE A 44 -22.70 -6.32 -9.79
N ARG A 45 -21.66 -7.03 -10.22
CA ARG A 45 -21.15 -8.25 -9.59
C ARG A 45 -19.63 -8.22 -9.55
N ASP A 46 -19.05 -8.44 -8.38
CA ASP A 46 -17.62 -8.64 -8.21
C ASP A 46 -17.29 -10.14 -8.10
N THR A 47 -16.46 -10.63 -9.01
CA THR A 47 -16.12 -12.05 -9.13
C THR A 47 -14.62 -12.26 -9.23
N VAL A 48 -14.12 -13.38 -8.73
CA VAL A 48 -12.71 -13.77 -8.94
C VAL A 48 -12.54 -14.15 -10.41
N ALA A 49 -11.67 -13.42 -11.11
CA ALA A 49 -11.31 -13.73 -12.49
C ALA A 49 -10.12 -14.70 -12.54
N ILE A 50 -9.09 -14.44 -11.72
CA ILE A 50 -7.92 -15.31 -11.54
C ILE A 50 -7.57 -15.32 -10.06
N GLY A 51 -7.49 -16.50 -9.45
CA GLY A 51 -7.08 -16.69 -8.05
C GLY A 51 -5.72 -17.38 -7.90
N GLY A 52 -5.27 -17.57 -6.66
CA GLY A 52 -4.05 -18.33 -6.35
C GLY A 52 -2.74 -17.59 -6.70
N LEU A 53 -2.79 -16.27 -6.79
CA LEU A 53 -1.62 -15.44 -7.08
C LEU A 53 -0.84 -15.12 -5.80
N SER A 54 0.48 -14.96 -5.92
CA SER A 54 1.37 -14.64 -4.79
C SER A 54 1.77 -13.17 -4.83
N SER A 55 1.15 -12.34 -3.98
CA SER A 55 1.38 -10.89 -3.92
C SER A 55 1.32 -10.22 -5.31
N PRO A 56 0.19 -10.36 -6.05
CA PRO A 56 0.05 -9.78 -7.38
C PRO A 56 0.04 -8.25 -7.29
N THR A 57 0.76 -7.60 -8.21
CA THR A 57 0.91 -6.14 -8.23
C THR A 57 0.26 -5.54 -9.46
N ALA A 58 0.36 -6.18 -10.62
CA ALA A 58 -0.22 -5.66 -11.86
C ALA A 58 -0.72 -6.80 -12.76
N ALA A 59 -1.70 -6.49 -13.60
CA ALA A 59 -2.19 -7.32 -14.69
C ALA A 59 -2.25 -6.50 -15.98
N ALA A 60 -2.18 -7.18 -17.11
CA ALA A 60 -2.35 -6.60 -18.44
C ALA A 60 -2.99 -7.61 -19.39
N PHE A 61 -3.90 -7.13 -20.22
CA PHE A 61 -4.58 -7.92 -21.24
C PHE A 61 -3.88 -7.75 -22.59
N ALA A 62 -3.58 -8.86 -23.25
CA ALA A 62 -3.03 -8.86 -24.59
C ALA A 62 -4.16 -8.80 -25.64
N PRO A 63 -3.93 -8.19 -26.82
CA PRO A 63 -4.91 -8.14 -27.90
C PRO A 63 -5.37 -9.52 -28.40
N ASP A 64 -4.57 -10.58 -28.21
CA ASP A 64 -4.92 -11.96 -28.56
C ASP A 64 -5.71 -12.71 -27.48
N GLY A 65 -6.09 -12.04 -26.39
CA GLY A 65 -6.92 -12.60 -25.32
C GLY A 65 -6.14 -13.18 -24.13
N ARG A 66 -4.81 -13.24 -24.20
CA ARG A 66 -3.97 -13.66 -23.08
C ARG A 66 -3.97 -12.66 -21.94
N VAL A 67 -3.73 -13.16 -20.73
CA VAL A 67 -3.64 -12.34 -19.51
C VAL A 67 -2.26 -12.50 -18.89
N PHE A 68 -1.56 -11.39 -18.68
CA PHE A 68 -0.30 -11.36 -17.97
C PHE A 68 -0.53 -10.84 -16.55
N VAL A 69 0.08 -11.49 -15.56
CA VAL A 69 0.01 -11.07 -14.16
C VAL A 69 1.41 -11.00 -13.56
N ALA A 70 1.76 -9.83 -13.05
CA ALA A 70 2.97 -9.54 -12.31
C ALA A 70 2.79 -9.88 -10.83
N GLU A 71 3.75 -10.62 -10.29
CA GLU A 71 3.93 -10.83 -8.85
C GLU A 71 5.10 -9.99 -8.36
N LYS A 72 4.94 -9.42 -7.16
CA LYS A 72 5.89 -8.45 -6.57
C LYS A 72 7.35 -8.92 -6.57
N SER A 73 7.58 -10.22 -6.41
CA SER A 73 8.90 -10.85 -6.38
C SER A 73 9.68 -10.77 -7.69
N GLY A 74 9.05 -10.40 -8.80
CA GLY A 74 9.67 -10.40 -10.13
C GLY A 74 9.29 -11.59 -10.99
N ILE A 75 8.29 -12.38 -10.59
CA ILE A 75 7.64 -13.36 -11.46
C ILE A 75 6.58 -12.68 -12.32
N VAL A 76 6.55 -12.99 -13.62
CA VAL A 76 5.42 -12.68 -14.50
C VAL A 76 4.81 -14.00 -14.96
N LYS A 77 3.52 -14.16 -14.73
CA LYS A 77 2.70 -15.27 -15.20
C LYS A 77 1.94 -14.88 -16.46
N VAL A 78 1.70 -15.85 -17.34
CA VAL A 78 0.80 -15.72 -18.49
C VAL A 78 -0.25 -16.82 -18.45
N PHE A 79 -1.48 -16.44 -18.73
CA PHE A 79 -2.65 -17.31 -18.86
C PHE A 79 -3.14 -17.22 -20.30
N ASP A 80 -3.58 -18.35 -20.86
CA ASP A 80 -4.04 -18.38 -22.25
C ASP A 80 -5.35 -17.61 -22.43
N SER A 81 -6.16 -17.51 -21.37
CA SER A 81 -7.35 -16.66 -21.30
C SER A 81 -7.79 -16.44 -19.84
N LEU A 82 -8.80 -15.61 -19.61
CA LEU A 82 -9.47 -15.47 -18.31
C LEU A 82 -10.12 -16.78 -17.80
N ALA A 83 -10.39 -17.74 -18.69
CA ALA A 83 -10.98 -19.03 -18.31
C ALA A 83 -9.92 -20.10 -18.00
N ASP A 84 -8.63 -19.80 -18.23
CA ASP A 84 -7.54 -20.74 -17.99
C ASP A 84 -7.24 -20.83 -16.49
N PRO A 85 -7.41 -22.01 -15.85
CA PRO A 85 -7.13 -22.18 -14.43
C PRO A 85 -5.62 -22.28 -14.13
N SER A 86 -4.78 -22.38 -15.17
CA SER A 86 -3.35 -22.64 -15.05
C SER A 86 -2.53 -21.50 -15.63
N ALA A 87 -1.34 -21.28 -15.08
CA ALA A 87 -0.44 -20.23 -15.53
C ALA A 87 0.90 -20.81 -15.96
N THR A 88 1.47 -20.26 -17.03
CA THR A 88 2.88 -20.44 -17.35
C THR A 88 3.69 -19.30 -16.73
N VAL A 89 4.87 -19.60 -16.16
CA VAL A 89 5.83 -18.55 -15.77
C VAL A 89 6.43 -17.97 -17.05
N PHE A 90 5.94 -16.80 -17.45
CA PHE A 90 6.45 -16.07 -18.61
C PHE A 90 7.88 -15.57 -18.35
N ALA A 91 8.14 -14.96 -17.19
CA ALA A 91 9.46 -14.44 -16.84
C ALA A 91 9.76 -14.64 -15.35
N ASP A 92 11.02 -14.92 -15.03
CA ASP A 92 11.55 -14.97 -13.67
C ASP A 92 12.70 -13.96 -13.53
N LEU A 93 12.39 -12.82 -12.92
CA LEU A 93 13.31 -11.71 -12.68
C LEU A 93 13.68 -11.59 -11.19
N ARG A 94 13.44 -12.63 -10.38
CA ARG A 94 13.70 -12.59 -8.93
C ARG A 94 15.15 -12.27 -8.58
N LYS A 95 16.12 -12.71 -9.39
CA LYS A 95 17.54 -12.38 -9.17
C LYS A 95 17.87 -10.91 -9.40
N GLN A 96 17.06 -10.22 -10.19
CA GLN A 96 17.23 -8.83 -10.57
C GLN A 96 16.36 -7.90 -9.72
N THR A 97 15.28 -8.43 -9.16
CA THR A 97 14.25 -7.66 -8.45
C THR A 97 14.55 -7.65 -6.97
N GLN A 98 14.55 -6.46 -6.38
CA GLN A 98 14.53 -6.29 -4.94
C GLN A 98 13.08 -6.07 -4.54
N ASP A 99 12.48 -6.96 -3.75
CA ASP A 99 11.05 -6.90 -3.40
C ASP A 99 10.78 -6.61 -1.92
N PHE A 100 11.75 -6.02 -1.21
CA PHE A 100 11.59 -5.65 0.19
C PHE A 100 10.63 -4.45 0.34
N TRP A 101 9.61 -4.59 1.20
CA TRP A 101 8.60 -3.56 1.49
C TRP A 101 7.78 -3.12 0.27
N ASP A 102 7.83 -1.86 -0.17
CA ASP A 102 7.04 -1.38 -1.32
C ASP A 102 7.72 -1.67 -2.65
N ARG A 103 8.98 -2.13 -2.62
CA ARG A 103 9.74 -2.48 -3.82
C ARG A 103 9.24 -3.77 -4.46
N GLY A 104 9.58 -3.96 -5.72
CA GLY A 104 9.33 -5.19 -6.45
C GLY A 104 9.14 -4.92 -7.93
N LEU A 105 8.48 -5.86 -8.60
CA LEU A 105 7.94 -5.63 -9.95
C LEU A 105 6.54 -5.05 -9.79
N LEU A 106 6.37 -3.77 -10.18
CA LEU A 106 5.13 -3.00 -9.93
C LEU A 106 4.42 -2.55 -11.22
N GLY A 107 5.16 -2.45 -12.34
CA GLY A 107 4.63 -2.03 -13.63
C GLY A 107 4.63 -3.16 -14.65
N LEU A 108 3.54 -3.29 -15.41
CA LEU A 108 3.38 -4.30 -16.47
C LEU A 108 2.53 -3.72 -17.61
N ALA A 109 3.02 -3.82 -18.85
CA ALA A 109 2.28 -3.51 -20.06
C ALA A 109 2.58 -4.53 -21.16
N VAL A 110 1.64 -4.73 -22.07
CA VAL A 110 1.81 -5.56 -23.28
C VAL A 110 1.82 -4.63 -24.49
N ASP A 111 2.65 -4.95 -25.48
CA ASP A 111 2.70 -4.20 -26.74
C ASP A 111 1.32 -4.19 -27.43
N PRO A 112 0.80 -3.04 -27.91
CA PRO A 112 -0.51 -2.96 -28.55
C PRO A 112 -0.62 -3.78 -29.85
N GLU A 113 0.50 -4.12 -30.49
CA GLU A 113 0.54 -4.97 -31.69
C GLU A 113 0.85 -6.43 -31.37
N PHE A 114 0.73 -6.84 -30.11
CA PHE A 114 0.96 -8.22 -29.71
C PHE A 114 -0.12 -9.16 -30.32
N PRO A 115 0.25 -10.32 -30.89
CA PRO A 115 1.55 -10.99 -30.82
C PRO A 115 2.53 -10.68 -31.97
N ALA A 116 2.17 -9.82 -32.93
CA ALA A 116 3.06 -9.46 -34.04
C ALA A 116 4.31 -8.74 -33.54
N ARG A 117 4.16 -7.91 -32.51
CA ARG A 117 5.24 -7.44 -31.63
C ARG A 117 5.18 -8.23 -30.32
N PRO A 118 5.94 -9.33 -30.16
CA PRO A 118 5.82 -10.24 -29.01
C PRO A 118 6.53 -9.68 -27.77
N PHE A 119 6.25 -8.42 -27.41
CA PHE A 119 6.92 -7.69 -26.35
C PHE A 119 6.01 -7.45 -25.15
N VAL A 120 6.60 -7.64 -23.96
CA VAL A 120 6.00 -7.31 -22.67
C VAL A 120 6.96 -6.38 -21.94
N TYR A 121 6.44 -5.32 -21.35
CA TYR A 121 7.22 -4.28 -20.70
C TYR A 121 6.99 -4.35 -19.20
N VAL A 122 8.08 -4.32 -18.43
CA VAL A 122 8.03 -4.38 -16.97
C VAL A 122 8.79 -3.21 -16.36
N SER A 123 8.27 -2.67 -15.26
CA SER A 123 9.03 -1.83 -14.35
C SER A 123 9.21 -2.54 -13.02
N TYR A 124 10.46 -2.61 -12.57
CA TYR A 124 10.81 -3.22 -11.30
C TYR A 124 11.95 -2.49 -10.60
N THR A 125 12.03 -2.65 -9.28
CA THR A 125 13.17 -2.19 -8.50
C THR A 125 14.36 -3.13 -8.71
N TYR A 126 15.37 -2.66 -9.42
CA TYR A 126 16.59 -3.40 -9.73
C TYR A 126 17.52 -3.44 -8.52
N ASP A 127 17.86 -4.65 -8.07
CA ASP A 127 18.71 -4.92 -6.90
C ASP A 127 20.18 -4.59 -7.15
N ALA A 128 20.46 -3.33 -7.46
CA ALA A 128 21.80 -2.81 -7.65
C ALA A 128 21.86 -1.33 -7.31
N GLU A 129 22.95 -0.92 -6.68
CA GLU A 129 23.33 0.48 -6.57
C GLU A 129 23.52 1.10 -7.98
N PRO A 130 23.44 2.44 -8.13
CA PRO A 130 23.70 3.09 -9.41
C PRO A 130 25.05 2.65 -10.03
N GLY A 131 25.00 2.06 -11.23
CA GLY A 131 26.16 1.51 -11.94
C GLY A 131 26.60 0.11 -11.53
N GLY A 132 25.95 -0.49 -10.54
CA GLY A 132 26.21 -1.84 -10.04
C GLY A 132 25.54 -2.96 -10.85
N LYS A 133 25.64 -4.19 -10.33
CA LYS A 133 25.01 -5.40 -10.87
C LYS A 133 24.19 -6.10 -9.80
N ALA A 134 23.06 -6.67 -10.18
CA ALA A 134 22.21 -7.46 -9.30
C ALA A 134 22.65 -8.94 -9.19
N PRO A 135 22.35 -9.61 -8.06
CA PRO A 135 21.78 -9.06 -6.83
C PRO A 135 22.83 -8.38 -5.94
N ARG A 136 22.45 -7.32 -5.23
CA ARG A 136 23.26 -6.58 -4.25
C ARG A 136 22.81 -6.86 -2.82
N TRP A 137 21.49 -6.91 -2.59
CA TRP A 137 20.88 -7.08 -1.27
C TRP A 137 20.02 -8.33 -1.18
N GLY A 138 19.44 -8.79 -2.29
CA GLY A 138 18.32 -9.74 -2.30
C GLY A 138 17.07 -9.15 -1.64
N ASP A 139 16.19 -10.01 -1.12
CA ASP A 139 14.89 -9.63 -0.55
C ASP A 139 14.98 -9.10 0.90
N ALA A 140 16.13 -8.51 1.24
CA ALA A 140 16.43 -8.02 2.58
C ALA A 140 17.12 -6.65 2.54
N CYS A 141 17.05 -5.94 3.66
CA CYS A 141 17.78 -4.70 3.90
C CYS A 141 18.57 -4.85 5.20
N PRO A 142 19.82 -5.35 5.16
CA PRO A 142 20.58 -5.65 6.38
C PRO A 142 20.83 -4.38 7.19
N THR A 143 20.98 -4.50 8.51
CA THR A 143 21.33 -3.38 9.39
C THR A 143 22.74 -3.57 9.93
N PRO A 144 23.71 -2.68 9.58
CA PRO A 144 23.59 -1.54 8.65
C PRO A 144 23.55 -1.98 7.17
N PRO A 145 23.02 -1.15 6.23
CA PRO A 145 22.55 0.23 6.39
C PRO A 145 21.17 0.42 7.04
N GLY A 146 20.36 -0.63 7.13
CA GLY A 146 18.99 -0.60 7.67
C GLY A 146 17.98 0.04 6.72
N ALA A 147 16.74 -0.42 6.78
CA ALA A 147 15.65 0.03 5.89
C ALA A 147 15.34 1.53 6.01
N THR A 148 15.39 2.05 7.24
CA THR A 148 14.91 3.40 7.59
C THR A 148 16.02 4.30 8.15
N ASP A 149 17.23 3.78 8.32
CA ASP A 149 18.42 4.54 8.69
C ASP A 149 19.11 5.07 7.42
N LYS A 150 20.12 4.36 6.90
CA LYS A 150 20.83 4.77 5.67
C LYS A 150 20.21 4.23 4.39
N GLY A 151 19.31 3.26 4.48
CA GLY A 151 18.64 2.65 3.33
C GLY A 151 19.52 1.68 2.53
N CYS A 152 18.93 0.61 2.01
CA CYS A 152 19.58 -0.27 1.03
C CYS A 152 19.38 0.33 -0.36
N VAL A 153 20.41 0.99 -0.86
CA VAL A 153 20.37 1.74 -2.11
C VAL A 153 20.20 0.81 -3.31
N VAL A 154 19.22 1.10 -4.16
CA VAL A 154 18.87 0.35 -5.37
C VAL A 154 18.57 1.32 -6.52
N THR A 155 18.17 0.81 -7.69
CA THR A 155 17.72 1.64 -8.81
C THR A 155 16.40 1.15 -9.39
N GLY A 156 15.58 2.05 -9.93
CA GLY A 156 14.45 1.68 -10.79
C GLY A 156 14.94 1.22 -12.18
N ARG A 157 14.23 0.24 -12.76
CA ARG A 157 14.49 -0.28 -14.10
C ARG A 157 13.21 -0.50 -14.88
N VAL A 158 13.28 -0.19 -16.17
CA VAL A 158 12.25 -0.55 -17.15
C VAL A 158 12.90 -1.45 -18.19
N SER A 159 12.28 -2.58 -18.46
CA SER A 159 12.80 -3.57 -19.42
C SER A 159 11.72 -4.00 -20.39
N LYS A 160 12.13 -4.21 -21.64
CA LYS A 160 11.37 -4.90 -22.69
C LYS A 160 11.75 -6.38 -22.67
N LEU A 161 10.75 -7.25 -22.53
CA LEU A 161 10.88 -8.71 -22.56
C LEU A 161 10.35 -9.24 -23.89
N THR A 162 11.09 -10.13 -24.55
CA THR A 162 10.68 -10.76 -25.82
C THR A 162 10.14 -12.15 -25.58
N MET A 163 8.87 -12.40 -25.93
CA MET A 163 8.26 -13.72 -25.84
C MET A 163 8.75 -14.64 -26.97
N GLY A 164 9.15 -15.87 -26.60
CA GLY A 164 9.46 -16.96 -27.54
C GLY A 164 8.28 -17.93 -27.73
N GLY A 165 8.47 -18.94 -28.57
CA GLY A 165 7.39 -19.87 -28.97
C GLY A 165 6.77 -20.73 -27.86
N GLY A 166 7.40 -20.81 -26.68
CA GLY A 166 6.88 -21.56 -25.52
C GLY A 166 6.09 -20.73 -24.50
N GLY A 167 5.70 -19.50 -24.84
CA GLY A 167 5.02 -18.61 -23.89
C GLY A 167 5.94 -18.07 -22.78
N THR A 168 7.27 -18.13 -22.99
CA THR A 168 8.29 -17.67 -22.04
C THR A 168 9.15 -16.56 -22.64
N ALA A 169 9.67 -15.67 -21.80
CA ALA A 169 10.58 -14.61 -22.19
C ALA A 169 11.95 -15.21 -22.55
N THR A 170 12.45 -14.88 -23.74
CA THR A 170 13.74 -15.35 -24.26
C THR A 170 14.84 -14.30 -24.16
N LYS A 171 14.47 -13.02 -23.97
CA LYS A 171 15.39 -11.90 -23.90
C LYS A 171 14.82 -10.78 -23.03
N GLU A 172 15.68 -10.20 -22.19
CA GLU A 172 15.46 -8.92 -21.51
C GLU A 172 16.32 -7.83 -22.18
N GLN A 173 15.71 -6.71 -22.55
CA GLN A 173 16.39 -5.49 -22.99
C GLN A 173 16.07 -4.35 -22.01
N PRO A 174 17.05 -3.85 -21.26
CA PRO A 174 16.87 -2.67 -20.42
C PRO A 174 16.64 -1.42 -21.26
N LEU A 175 15.61 -0.63 -20.92
CA LEU A 175 15.26 0.62 -21.59
C LEU A 175 15.62 1.84 -20.74
N VAL A 176 15.33 1.77 -19.44
CA VAL A 176 15.60 2.84 -18.47
C VAL A 176 16.34 2.25 -17.28
N THR A 177 17.40 2.94 -16.85
CA THR A 177 18.23 2.61 -15.68
C THR A 177 18.63 3.91 -14.97
N GLY A 178 19.23 3.81 -13.77
CA GLY A 178 19.84 4.96 -13.09
C GLY A 178 18.89 5.80 -12.22
N TRP A 179 17.66 5.32 -12.00
CA TRP A 179 16.70 5.91 -11.07
C TRP A 179 17.05 5.54 -9.62
N CYS A 180 17.98 6.25 -8.99
CA CYS A 180 18.47 5.92 -7.64
C CYS A 180 17.33 5.94 -6.60
N GLN A 181 17.31 4.97 -5.69
CA GLN A 181 16.36 4.91 -4.58
C GLN A 181 17.14 4.55 -3.32
N GLN A 182 17.11 5.41 -2.31
CA GLN A 182 17.81 5.15 -1.04
C GLN A 182 16.95 4.28 -0.13
N TYR A 183 15.68 4.63 -0.01
CA TYR A 183 14.73 4.02 0.92
C TYR A 183 13.81 3.00 0.22
N PRO A 184 13.19 2.08 0.97
CA PRO A 184 12.40 0.99 0.41
C PRO A 184 10.95 1.33 0.04
N SER A 185 10.58 2.61 0.14
CA SER A 185 9.29 3.17 -0.25
C SER A 185 9.42 4.10 -1.46
N HIS A 186 8.29 4.43 -2.07
CA HIS A 186 8.16 5.41 -3.18
C HIS A 186 9.09 5.13 -4.35
N THR A 187 9.05 3.89 -4.84
CA THR A 187 10.09 3.40 -5.75
C THR A 187 9.74 3.67 -7.21
N ILE A 188 9.09 2.71 -7.85
CA ILE A 188 8.62 2.76 -9.24
C ILE A 188 7.09 2.70 -9.27
N GLY A 189 6.49 2.80 -10.45
CA GLY A 189 5.05 2.74 -10.59
C GLY A 189 4.62 2.10 -11.91
N THR A 190 3.76 2.81 -12.64
CA THR A 190 3.09 2.29 -13.82
C THR A 190 4.00 2.28 -15.06
N VAL A 191 3.78 1.27 -15.90
CA VAL A 191 4.21 1.26 -17.30
C VAL A 191 2.94 1.08 -18.13
N ALA A 192 2.71 1.92 -19.12
CA ALA A 192 1.54 1.83 -20.00
C ALA A 192 1.86 2.42 -21.38
N PHE A 193 1.16 1.94 -22.41
CA PHE A 193 1.18 2.60 -23.71
C PHE A 193 0.20 3.78 -23.72
N GLY A 194 0.65 4.90 -24.27
CA GLY A 194 -0.22 6.05 -24.50
C GLY A 194 -0.98 5.95 -25.84
N PRO A 195 -1.92 6.88 -26.08
CA PRO A 195 -2.71 6.94 -27.31
C PRO A 195 -1.87 7.21 -28.57
N ASP A 196 -0.63 7.65 -28.39
CA ASP A 196 0.33 7.96 -29.44
C ASP A 196 1.30 6.80 -29.76
N GLY A 197 1.11 5.65 -29.12
CA GLY A 197 1.95 4.45 -29.30
C GLY A 197 3.29 4.47 -28.57
N ASN A 198 3.59 5.51 -27.77
CA ASN A 198 4.80 5.55 -26.96
C ASN A 198 4.60 4.89 -25.59
N LEU A 199 5.71 4.51 -24.96
CA LEU A 199 5.69 3.94 -23.62
C LEU A 199 5.78 5.04 -22.57
N TYR A 200 4.89 5.00 -21.60
CA TYR A 200 4.86 5.91 -20.46
C TYR A 200 5.26 5.16 -19.21
N VAL A 201 6.05 5.81 -18.38
CA VAL A 201 6.61 5.21 -17.16
C VAL A 201 6.54 6.23 -16.05
N GLY A 202 6.07 5.85 -14.88
CA GLY A 202 6.11 6.71 -13.71
C GLY A 202 6.66 6.01 -12.49
N GLY A 203 6.90 6.79 -11.44
CA GLY A 203 7.48 6.30 -10.20
C GLY A 203 7.80 7.42 -9.23
N GLY A 204 8.19 7.02 -8.02
CA GLY A 204 8.31 7.91 -6.88
C GLY A 204 9.67 8.58 -6.72
N ASP A 205 9.76 9.37 -5.66
CA ASP A 205 10.94 10.14 -5.30
C ASP A 205 12.08 9.27 -4.73
N GLY A 206 11.80 8.03 -4.31
CA GLY A 206 12.74 7.09 -3.70
C GLY A 206 13.38 7.60 -2.40
N ALA A 207 12.70 8.53 -1.72
CA ALA A 207 13.14 9.23 -0.52
C ALA A 207 12.53 8.63 0.76
N SER A 208 12.97 9.12 1.92
CA SER A 208 12.41 8.67 3.20
C SER A 208 10.94 9.04 3.36
N PHE A 209 10.13 8.08 3.80
CA PHE A 209 8.75 8.34 4.23
C PHE A 209 8.68 8.79 5.71
N ASN A 210 9.73 8.57 6.50
CA ASN A 210 9.73 8.82 7.96
C ASN A 210 10.04 10.27 8.34
N PHE A 211 10.75 11.01 7.49
CA PHE A 211 11.21 12.35 7.79
C PHE A 211 11.40 13.18 6.53
N ALA A 212 11.48 14.50 6.68
CA ALA A 212 11.76 15.41 5.57
C ALA A 212 13.17 15.16 5.04
N ASP A 213 13.28 14.36 3.98
CA ASP A 213 14.54 13.95 3.37
C ASP A 213 14.98 14.95 2.30
N GLN A 214 16.05 15.68 2.60
CA GLN A 214 16.74 16.61 1.71
C GLN A 214 18.10 16.04 1.25
N GLY A 215 18.36 14.75 1.50
CA GLY A 215 19.67 14.10 1.28
C GLY A 215 20.63 14.24 2.46
N GLN A 216 20.13 14.52 3.66
CA GLN A 216 20.93 14.71 4.87
C GLN A 216 21.46 13.41 5.51
N VAL A 217 21.18 12.25 4.90
CA VAL A 217 21.61 10.94 5.41
C VAL A 217 22.53 10.28 4.40
N GLY A 218 23.81 10.66 4.43
CA GLY A 218 24.91 10.07 3.67
C GLY A 218 24.90 10.30 2.16
N ASN A 219 23.83 10.88 1.58
CA ASN A 219 23.71 11.19 0.15
C ASN A 219 24.30 10.10 -0.79
N PRO A 220 23.80 8.86 -0.73
CA PRO A 220 24.34 7.78 -1.55
C PRO A 220 24.03 7.94 -3.04
N CYS A 221 23.04 8.76 -3.40
CA CYS A 221 22.67 9.02 -4.78
C CYS A 221 23.53 10.11 -5.46
N ALA A 222 24.48 10.72 -4.74
CA ALA A 222 25.35 11.79 -5.25
C ALA A 222 24.58 13.05 -5.68
N ASP A 223 23.54 13.40 -4.92
CA ASP A 223 22.74 14.59 -5.14
C ASP A 223 23.53 15.88 -4.84
N PRO A 224 23.33 16.94 -5.62
CA PRO A 224 24.00 18.22 -5.40
C PRO A 224 23.53 18.91 -4.11
N PRO A 225 24.34 19.84 -3.56
CA PRO A 225 25.65 20.29 -4.07
C PRO A 225 26.83 19.42 -3.59
N GLY A 226 26.58 18.43 -2.73
CA GLY A 226 27.63 17.61 -2.13
C GLY A 226 28.03 16.41 -2.99
N PRO A 227 29.26 15.88 -2.85
CA PRO A 227 29.61 14.60 -3.45
C PRO A 227 28.87 13.44 -2.76
N ARG A 228 28.83 12.28 -3.42
CA ARG A 228 28.36 11.02 -2.82
C ARG A 228 29.02 10.79 -1.45
N GLY A 229 28.22 10.42 -0.46
CA GLY A 229 28.73 10.13 0.89
C GLY A 229 28.70 11.32 1.85
N SER A 230 28.36 12.53 1.37
CA SER A 230 28.29 13.74 2.21
C SER A 230 26.87 14.07 2.63
N ASP A 231 26.64 14.45 3.88
CA ASP A 231 25.31 14.92 4.31
C ASP A 231 24.99 16.27 3.67
N LEU A 232 23.82 16.37 3.03
CA LEU A 232 23.34 17.64 2.48
C LEU A 232 22.66 18.50 3.56
N VAL A 233 22.87 19.81 3.44
CA VAL A 233 22.37 20.79 4.40
C VAL A 233 21.59 21.91 3.70
N ALA A 234 20.54 22.38 4.36
CA ALA A 234 19.80 23.55 3.93
C ALA A 234 20.70 24.82 3.93
N PRO A 235 20.39 25.84 3.11
CA PRO A 235 19.15 25.98 2.33
C PRO A 235 19.21 25.40 0.91
N ASN A 236 20.39 25.02 0.41
CA ASN A 236 20.60 24.64 -0.99
C ASN A 236 20.71 23.12 -1.22
N ALA A 237 20.25 22.29 -0.28
CA ALA A 237 20.19 20.84 -0.47
C ALA A 237 19.18 20.47 -1.56
N GLU A 238 19.57 19.55 -2.44
CA GLU A 238 18.74 19.11 -3.56
C GLU A 238 18.60 17.57 -3.66
N GLY A 239 18.92 16.84 -2.58
CA GLY A 239 18.79 15.39 -2.52
C GLY A 239 17.50 14.89 -1.87
N GLY A 240 17.40 13.58 -1.65
CA GLY A 240 16.22 12.99 -1.02
C GLY A 240 14.96 13.22 -1.85
N ALA A 241 13.92 13.79 -1.25
CA ALA A 241 12.65 14.09 -1.93
C ALA A 241 12.79 15.21 -2.97
N LEU A 242 13.79 16.09 -2.86
CA LEU A 242 14.05 17.19 -3.83
C LEU A 242 14.47 16.69 -5.21
N ARG A 243 14.77 15.39 -5.35
CA ARG A 243 15.00 14.76 -6.65
C ARG A 243 13.78 14.86 -7.58
N SER A 244 12.55 14.95 -7.03
CA SER A 244 11.33 15.22 -7.80
C SER A 244 11.33 16.59 -8.49
N GLN A 245 12.15 17.53 -8.03
CA GLN A 245 12.33 18.86 -8.60
C GLN A 245 13.58 18.98 -9.48
N SER A 246 14.22 17.83 -9.81
CA SER A 246 15.48 17.84 -10.54
C SER A 246 15.48 18.54 -11.91
N PRO A 247 14.37 18.59 -12.68
CA PRO A 247 14.32 19.37 -13.92
C PRO A 247 14.54 20.88 -13.73
N GLN A 248 14.32 21.40 -12.52
CA GLN A 248 14.53 22.82 -12.22
C GLN A 248 15.93 23.13 -11.67
N ARG A 249 16.82 22.14 -11.54
CA ARG A 249 18.17 22.36 -11.03
C ARG A 249 18.97 23.32 -11.92
N PRO A 250 19.97 24.02 -11.38
CA PRO A 250 20.87 24.84 -12.17
C PRO A 250 21.50 24.07 -13.34
N ALA A 251 21.75 24.78 -14.45
CA ALA A 251 22.39 24.19 -15.63
C ALA A 251 23.73 23.52 -15.29
N GLY A 252 23.94 22.31 -15.82
CA GLY A 252 25.14 21.50 -15.57
C GLY A 252 25.00 20.52 -14.40
N GLN A 253 23.93 20.60 -13.60
CA GLN A 253 23.59 19.55 -12.63
C GLN A 253 22.75 18.45 -13.27
N PRO A 254 22.84 17.19 -12.78
CA PRO A 254 22.14 16.05 -13.38
C PRO A 254 20.63 16.13 -13.14
N VAL A 255 19.86 15.83 -14.20
CA VAL A 255 18.42 15.57 -14.08
C VAL A 255 18.21 14.08 -13.79
N VAL A 256 17.37 13.78 -12.80
CA VAL A 256 17.06 12.41 -12.37
C VAL A 256 15.58 12.11 -12.61
N LEU A 257 15.23 10.83 -12.63
CA LEU A 257 13.89 10.35 -13.01
C LEU A 257 12.93 10.22 -11.83
N ASN A 258 13.41 10.46 -10.61
CA ASN A 258 12.65 10.41 -9.38
C ASN A 258 11.47 11.40 -9.39
N GLY A 259 10.30 10.96 -8.94
CA GLY A 259 9.11 11.80 -8.81
C GLY A 259 8.63 12.38 -10.14
N ALA A 260 8.72 11.60 -11.23
CA ALA A 260 8.43 12.05 -12.58
C ALA A 260 7.64 11.00 -13.40
N ILE A 261 6.94 11.50 -14.41
CA ILE A 261 6.32 10.71 -15.48
C ILE A 261 7.15 10.91 -16.75
N LEU A 262 7.47 9.79 -17.39
CA LEU A 262 8.32 9.69 -18.56
C LEU A 262 7.47 9.30 -19.77
N ARG A 263 7.87 9.80 -20.95
CA ARG A 263 7.39 9.36 -22.26
C ARG A 263 8.59 8.96 -23.11
N ILE A 264 8.69 7.69 -23.44
CA ILE A 264 9.86 7.10 -24.07
C ILE A 264 9.49 6.25 -25.28
N ASP A 265 10.43 6.17 -26.21
CA ASP A 265 10.37 5.24 -27.33
C ASP A 265 10.40 3.79 -26.81
N PRO A 266 9.43 2.94 -27.19
CA PRO A 266 9.28 1.59 -26.66
C PRO A 266 10.40 0.64 -27.12
N ASP A 267 11.19 0.99 -28.13
CA ASP A 267 12.24 0.13 -28.66
C ASP A 267 13.62 0.45 -28.11
N THR A 268 13.87 1.72 -27.79
CA THR A 268 15.19 2.25 -27.40
C THR A 268 15.23 2.81 -25.97
N GLY A 269 14.08 3.19 -25.39
CA GLY A 269 14.01 3.87 -24.09
C GLY A 269 14.50 5.33 -24.12
N ALA A 270 14.71 5.90 -25.30
CA ALA A 270 15.05 7.31 -25.46
C ALA A 270 13.80 8.20 -25.26
N GLY A 271 14.01 9.45 -24.82
CA GLY A 271 12.95 10.45 -24.86
C GLY A 271 12.55 10.80 -26.29
N VAL A 272 11.26 11.09 -26.51
CA VAL A 272 10.71 11.33 -27.86
C VAL A 272 10.74 12.82 -28.22
N ALA A 273 10.77 13.14 -29.51
CA ALA A 273 10.97 14.52 -30.01
C ALA A 273 9.88 15.53 -29.61
N GLY A 274 8.70 15.04 -29.21
CA GLY A 274 7.59 15.85 -28.71
C GLY A 274 7.73 16.26 -27.24
N ASN A 275 8.64 15.66 -26.47
CA ASN A 275 8.71 15.90 -25.03
C ASN A 275 9.11 17.35 -24.69
N PRO A 276 8.66 17.88 -23.53
CA PRO A 276 8.95 19.25 -23.09
C PRO A 276 10.43 19.62 -23.11
N PHE A 277 11.30 18.66 -22.74
CA PHE A 277 12.75 18.87 -22.67
C PHE A 277 13.52 18.14 -23.78
N ALA A 278 12.89 17.86 -24.94
CA ALA A 278 13.49 17.08 -26.02
C ALA A 278 14.83 17.62 -26.55
N SER A 279 15.07 18.94 -26.43
CA SER A 279 16.33 19.58 -26.85
C SER A 279 17.44 19.55 -25.78
N SER A 280 17.17 19.01 -24.59
CA SER A 280 18.17 18.96 -23.52
C SER A 280 19.33 18.04 -23.89
N ALA A 281 20.55 18.40 -23.49
CA ALA A 281 21.71 17.53 -23.59
C ALA A 281 21.62 16.33 -22.63
N ASP A 282 20.90 16.48 -21.51
CA ASP A 282 20.67 15.41 -20.53
C ASP A 282 19.63 14.42 -21.05
N ALA A 283 19.99 13.13 -21.10
CA ALA A 283 19.10 12.07 -21.60
C ALA A 283 17.89 11.82 -20.71
N ASN A 284 18.00 12.01 -19.39
CA ASN A 284 16.89 11.88 -18.47
C ASN A 284 15.91 13.03 -18.63
N ALA A 285 16.40 14.26 -18.77
CA ALA A 285 15.54 15.41 -19.04
C ALA A 285 14.67 15.16 -20.27
N ARG A 286 15.26 14.67 -21.38
CA ARG A 286 14.51 14.37 -22.61
C ARG A 286 13.36 13.37 -22.43
N ARG A 287 13.35 12.56 -21.38
CA ARG A 287 12.29 11.57 -21.11
C ARG A 287 11.11 12.15 -20.33
N ILE A 288 11.32 13.18 -19.53
CA ILE A 288 10.35 13.69 -18.56
C ILE A 288 9.27 14.51 -19.28
N ILE A 289 8.01 14.23 -18.94
CA ILE A 289 6.85 15.03 -19.35
C ILE A 289 6.15 15.72 -18.18
N ALA A 290 6.22 15.15 -16.97
CA ALA A 290 5.71 15.77 -15.76
C ALA A 290 6.59 15.39 -14.56
N TYR A 291 6.65 16.23 -13.55
CA TYR A 291 7.53 16.04 -12.39
C TYR A 291 6.94 16.67 -11.13
N GLY A 292 7.65 16.61 -10.00
CA GLY A 292 7.16 17.09 -8.72
C GLY A 292 6.11 16.18 -8.10
N LEU A 293 6.24 14.87 -8.29
CA LEU A 293 5.40 13.84 -7.69
C LEU A 293 6.12 13.16 -6.53
N ARG A 294 5.38 12.64 -5.55
CA ARG A 294 5.94 11.93 -4.39
C ARG A 294 6.10 10.44 -4.65
N ASN A 295 4.99 9.77 -4.88
CA ASN A 295 4.88 8.34 -5.10
C ASN A 295 3.76 8.10 -6.11
N GLN A 296 4.02 8.49 -7.35
CA GLN A 296 3.16 8.24 -8.48
C GLN A 296 3.10 6.73 -8.73
N PHE A 297 2.08 6.07 -8.15
CA PHE A 297 1.98 4.61 -8.21
C PHE A 297 1.20 4.16 -9.45
N ARG A 298 0.01 4.74 -9.68
CA ARG A 298 -0.87 4.41 -10.82
C ARG A 298 -1.23 5.60 -11.67
N PHE A 299 -1.15 5.46 -13.00
CA PHE A 299 -1.72 6.40 -13.95
C PHE A 299 -2.49 5.67 -15.05
N THR A 300 -3.36 6.40 -15.74
CA THR A 300 -4.16 5.92 -16.86
C THR A 300 -4.34 7.02 -17.90
N PHE A 301 -4.82 6.66 -19.09
CA PHE A 301 -5.19 7.60 -20.14
C PHE A 301 -6.71 7.68 -20.25
N ARG A 302 -7.22 8.89 -20.48
CA ARG A 302 -8.65 9.05 -20.78
C ARG A 302 -8.92 8.59 -22.22
N PRO A 303 -9.80 7.59 -22.45
CA PRO A 303 -10.06 7.05 -23.77
C PRO A 303 -10.41 8.13 -24.80
N GLY A 304 -9.84 8.01 -26.00
CA GLY A 304 -10.09 8.95 -27.11
C GLY A 304 -9.45 10.34 -26.95
N SER A 305 -8.55 10.53 -25.98
CA SER A 305 -7.86 11.81 -25.75
C SER A 305 -6.36 11.60 -25.48
N ASN A 306 -5.61 12.69 -25.38
CA ASN A 306 -4.21 12.71 -24.94
C ASN A 306 -4.04 13.02 -23.45
N GLU A 307 -5.11 12.90 -22.65
CA GLU A 307 -5.03 13.20 -21.23
C GLU A 307 -4.48 12.01 -20.45
N LEU A 308 -3.54 12.29 -19.54
CA LEU A 308 -3.07 11.34 -18.54
C LEU A 308 -3.54 11.76 -17.16
N TRP A 309 -4.00 10.79 -16.39
CA TRP A 309 -4.51 10.95 -15.03
C TRP A 309 -3.73 10.05 -14.09
N ALA A 310 -3.13 10.62 -13.05
CA ALA A 310 -2.21 9.94 -12.16
C ALA A 310 -2.66 10.05 -10.71
N GLY A 311 -2.74 8.91 -10.01
CA GLY A 311 -2.77 8.88 -8.56
C GLY A 311 -1.36 9.09 -8.00
N ASP A 312 -1.22 10.03 -7.07
CA ASP A 312 0.02 10.30 -6.34
C ASP A 312 -0.22 10.15 -4.83
N VAL A 313 0.54 9.26 -4.20
CA VAL A 313 0.43 8.98 -2.76
C VAL A 313 1.16 10.05 -1.97
N GLY A 314 0.42 10.85 -1.20
CA GLY A 314 0.98 11.93 -0.40
C GLY A 314 1.61 11.45 0.90
N TRP A 315 1.97 12.37 1.79
CA TRP A 315 2.79 12.07 2.97
C TRP A 315 1.97 11.83 4.23
N HIS A 316 1.18 12.81 4.66
CA HIS A 316 0.46 12.77 5.94
C HIS A 316 -1.00 13.16 5.84
N ASP A 317 -1.34 14.10 4.95
CA ASP A 317 -2.64 14.78 5.00
C ASP A 317 -3.49 14.47 3.78
N TRP A 318 -2.88 14.31 2.61
CA TRP A 318 -3.58 14.32 1.33
C TRP A 318 -3.15 13.20 0.40
N GLU A 319 -4.11 12.60 -0.29
CA GLU A 319 -3.86 11.87 -1.54
C GLU A 319 -4.29 12.74 -2.72
N GLU A 320 -3.67 12.51 -3.89
CA GLU A 320 -3.89 13.34 -5.07
C GLU A 320 -4.28 12.52 -6.31
N ILE A 321 -5.15 13.12 -7.12
CA ILE A 321 -5.34 12.79 -8.53
C ILE A 321 -4.85 13.99 -9.33
N ASN A 322 -3.79 13.77 -10.09
CA ASN A 322 -3.10 14.73 -10.94
C ASN A 322 -3.47 14.52 -12.41
N ARG A 323 -3.58 15.60 -13.20
CA ARG A 323 -3.94 15.55 -14.63
C ARG A 323 -2.86 16.24 -15.46
N VAL A 324 -2.37 15.53 -16.47
CA VAL A 324 -1.60 16.09 -17.60
C VAL A 324 -2.58 16.23 -18.76
N ALA A 325 -2.85 17.46 -19.19
CA ALA A 325 -3.95 17.76 -20.10
C ALA A 325 -3.67 17.28 -21.54
N ASP A 326 -2.41 17.32 -21.97
CA ASP A 326 -1.98 16.78 -23.26
C ASP A 326 -0.54 16.26 -23.16
N VAL A 327 -0.39 14.94 -23.11
CA VAL A 327 0.92 14.29 -23.02
C VAL A 327 1.83 14.48 -24.23
N THR A 328 1.34 15.10 -25.30
CA THR A 328 2.09 15.34 -26.53
C THR A 328 2.52 16.80 -26.69
N ASP A 329 2.07 17.68 -25.80
CA ASP A 329 2.50 19.07 -25.81
C ASP A 329 3.92 19.23 -25.24
N ARG A 330 4.43 20.46 -25.28
CA ARG A 330 5.78 20.80 -24.78
C ARG A 330 5.74 21.49 -23.41
N VAL A 331 4.67 21.30 -22.66
CA VAL A 331 4.49 21.78 -21.30
C VAL A 331 4.84 20.65 -20.34
N ALA A 332 5.61 20.95 -19.30
CA ALA A 332 5.86 20.00 -18.23
C ALA A 332 5.15 20.46 -16.97
N GLU A 333 4.14 19.73 -16.54
CA GLU A 333 3.47 19.97 -15.26
C GLU A 333 4.42 19.67 -14.09
N ASN A 334 4.44 20.56 -13.11
CA ASN A 334 5.14 20.38 -11.84
C ASN A 334 4.12 20.26 -10.72
N PHE A 335 3.86 19.07 -10.21
CA PHE A 335 2.86 18.83 -9.15
C PHE A 335 3.34 19.27 -7.76
N GLY A 336 4.56 19.82 -7.65
CA GLY A 336 4.99 20.63 -6.51
C GLY A 336 5.60 19.87 -5.33
N TRP A 337 5.53 18.54 -5.27
CA TRP A 337 6.22 17.74 -4.24
C TRP A 337 7.75 17.97 -4.29
N PRO A 338 8.45 18.11 -3.15
CA PRO A 338 7.97 18.00 -1.77
C PRO A 338 7.61 19.32 -1.12
N CYS A 339 7.54 20.40 -1.90
CA CYS A 339 7.19 21.71 -1.39
C CYS A 339 5.67 21.83 -1.18
N TYR A 340 4.87 21.09 -1.93
CA TYR A 340 3.42 21.01 -1.77
C TYR A 340 2.98 19.56 -1.50
N GLU A 341 1.91 19.43 -0.73
CA GLU A 341 1.13 18.20 -0.56
C GLU A 341 -0.34 18.60 -0.61
N GLY A 342 -1.09 18.05 -1.55
CA GLY A 342 -2.36 18.61 -1.98
C GLY A 342 -2.16 20.05 -2.47
N ASN A 343 -2.97 20.97 -1.94
CA ASN A 343 -2.81 22.40 -2.22
C ASN A 343 -1.95 23.14 -1.19
N ASP A 344 -1.50 22.44 -0.14
CA ASP A 344 -0.89 23.04 1.04
C ASP A 344 0.64 23.02 0.96
N ARG A 345 1.27 24.07 1.52
CA ARG A 345 2.73 24.17 1.59
C ARG A 345 3.28 23.25 2.68
N GLN A 346 4.28 22.45 2.32
CA GLN A 346 4.98 21.58 3.25
C GLN A 346 6.03 22.34 4.06
N THR A 347 5.77 22.47 5.36
CA THR A 347 6.69 23.17 6.27
C THR A 347 7.99 22.43 6.50
N GLY A 348 7.99 21.10 6.40
CA GLY A 348 9.19 20.27 6.56
C GLY A 348 10.32 20.66 5.59
N TYR A 349 9.95 21.20 4.41
CA TYR A 349 10.89 21.61 3.37
C TYR A 349 11.00 23.14 3.21
N SER A 350 10.35 23.91 4.09
CA SER A 350 10.28 25.37 3.99
C SER A 350 11.61 26.11 4.28
N ASN A 351 12.64 25.42 4.76
CA ASN A 351 14.00 25.97 4.91
C ASN A 351 14.86 25.85 3.65
N LEU A 352 14.33 25.26 2.56
CA LEU A 352 15.06 25.08 1.32
C LEU A 352 14.76 26.19 0.32
N ASP A 353 15.82 26.70 -0.33
CA ASP A 353 15.74 27.73 -1.37
C ASP A 353 14.85 27.27 -2.51
N ARG A 354 14.91 25.98 -2.86
CA ARG A 354 14.07 25.41 -3.91
C ARG A 354 12.59 25.59 -3.62
N CYS A 355 12.16 25.28 -2.40
CA CYS A 355 10.76 25.43 -2.02
C CYS A 355 10.37 26.89 -1.83
N GLN A 356 11.25 27.75 -1.30
CA GLN A 356 10.99 29.20 -1.25
C GLN A 356 10.79 29.81 -2.64
N SER A 357 11.58 29.37 -3.63
CA SER A 357 11.40 29.75 -5.04
C SER A 357 10.04 29.29 -5.58
N LEU A 358 9.61 28.07 -5.27
CA LEU A 358 8.32 27.56 -5.73
C LEU A 358 7.13 28.27 -5.06
N TYR A 359 7.26 28.61 -3.77
CA TYR A 359 6.24 29.33 -2.99
C TYR A 359 6.06 30.79 -3.40
N SER A 360 7.12 31.43 -3.88
CA SER A 360 7.08 32.81 -4.35
C SER A 360 6.69 32.91 -5.82
N GLY A 361 6.90 31.84 -6.60
CA GLY A 361 6.35 31.68 -7.94
C GLY A 361 4.93 31.12 -7.95
N ALA A 362 4.29 31.15 -9.13
CA ALA A 362 3.10 30.35 -9.43
C ALA A 362 3.52 29.07 -10.18
N GLY A 363 4.50 28.33 -9.62
CA GLY A 363 5.26 27.31 -10.37
C GLY A 363 4.79 25.87 -10.21
N GLN A 364 3.68 25.63 -9.51
CA GLN A 364 3.10 24.30 -9.32
C GLN A 364 1.76 24.18 -10.06
N THR A 365 1.45 22.98 -10.55
CA THR A 365 0.15 22.56 -11.08
C THR A 365 -0.65 21.87 -9.99
N ALA A 366 -1.78 22.46 -9.61
CA ALA A 366 -2.59 21.94 -8.51
C ALA A 366 -3.21 20.57 -8.89
N PRO A 367 -3.42 19.68 -7.91
CA PRO A 367 -4.10 18.42 -8.17
C PRO A 367 -5.51 18.67 -8.69
N TYR A 368 -5.96 17.82 -9.62
CA TYR A 368 -7.34 17.84 -10.10
C TYR A 368 -8.32 17.54 -8.97
N HIS A 369 -7.95 16.60 -8.11
CA HIS A 369 -8.65 16.29 -6.89
C HIS A 369 -7.65 15.92 -5.79
N ALA A 370 -7.85 16.43 -4.58
CA ALA A 370 -7.15 15.97 -3.40
C ALA A 370 -8.18 15.54 -2.34
N TYR A 371 -7.92 14.45 -1.64
CA TYR A 371 -8.78 13.95 -0.57
C TYR A 371 -7.98 13.68 0.71
N SER A 372 -8.58 14.02 1.86
CA SER A 372 -7.89 13.98 3.14
C SER A 372 -7.78 12.57 3.68
N HIS A 373 -6.63 12.22 4.25
CA HIS A 373 -6.41 10.95 4.94
C HIS A 373 -7.42 10.69 6.05
N GLY A 374 -7.77 11.71 6.83
CA GLY A 374 -8.72 11.61 7.96
C GLY A 374 -10.18 11.89 7.61
N GLY A 375 -10.50 12.12 6.33
CA GLY A 375 -11.84 12.41 5.85
C GLY A 375 -12.44 11.25 5.04
N ALA A 376 -13.77 11.18 4.97
CA ALA A 376 -14.45 10.34 3.99
C ALA A 376 -14.18 10.88 2.57
N VAL A 377 -14.04 9.97 1.59
CA VAL A 377 -13.85 10.35 0.17
C VAL A 377 -15.19 10.67 -0.46
N ALA A 378 -16.23 9.91 -0.12
CA ALA A 378 -17.60 10.17 -0.54
C ALA A 378 -18.58 10.01 0.63
N ASN A 379 -19.70 10.73 0.56
CA ASN A 379 -20.74 10.65 1.59
C ASN A 379 -21.29 9.21 1.68
N GLY A 380 -21.24 8.64 2.88
CA GLY A 380 -21.78 7.31 3.16
C GLY A 380 -21.01 6.17 2.49
N ASP A 381 -19.74 6.35 2.15
CA ASP A 381 -18.94 5.33 1.48
C ASP A 381 -18.68 4.08 2.33
N GLY A 382 -18.73 4.18 3.67
CA GLY A 382 -18.48 3.07 4.58
C GLY A 382 -17.04 2.55 4.54
N CYS A 383 -16.15 3.28 3.87
CA CYS A 383 -14.74 2.97 3.76
C CYS A 383 -14.01 3.41 5.03
N ALA A 384 -12.95 2.69 5.40
CA ALA A 384 -12.08 3.15 6.48
C ALA A 384 -11.53 4.55 6.15
N ALA A 385 -11.42 5.40 7.15
CA ALA A 385 -10.81 6.73 7.05
C ALA A 385 -9.75 6.85 8.13
N GLY A 386 -8.62 7.47 7.81
CA GLY A 386 -7.44 7.60 8.68
C GLY A 386 -6.23 6.84 8.21
N GLY A 387 -5.82 7.13 7.00
CA GLY A 387 -4.78 6.40 6.29
C GLY A 387 -5.26 6.16 4.88
N SER A 388 -4.45 6.56 3.91
CA SER A 388 -4.84 6.55 2.50
C SER A 388 -3.60 6.29 1.66
N SER A 389 -3.83 5.63 0.54
CA SER A 389 -2.82 5.29 -0.44
C SER A 389 -3.52 5.04 -1.76
N ILE A 390 -3.64 6.07 -2.58
CA ILE A 390 -4.22 5.95 -3.92
C ILE A 390 -3.40 4.94 -4.72
N SER A 391 -4.06 3.88 -5.15
CA SER A 391 -3.40 2.65 -5.58
C SER A 391 -3.96 2.07 -6.88
N GLY A 392 -4.96 2.73 -7.47
CA GLY A 392 -5.57 2.33 -8.73
C GLY A 392 -6.25 3.52 -9.37
N ILE A 393 -6.16 3.60 -10.70
CA ILE A 393 -6.87 4.61 -11.48
C ILE A 393 -7.16 4.05 -12.88
N ALA A 394 -8.41 4.14 -13.32
CA ALA A 394 -8.84 3.71 -14.65
C ALA A 394 -10.08 4.48 -15.08
N PHE A 395 -10.21 4.75 -16.37
CA PHE A 395 -11.47 5.22 -16.93
C PHE A 395 -12.37 4.03 -17.29
N GLU A 396 -13.68 4.27 -17.20
CA GLU A 396 -14.67 3.54 -17.97
C GLU A 396 -14.26 3.59 -19.47
N SER A 397 -14.35 2.47 -20.18
CA SER A 397 -13.82 2.35 -21.54
C SER A 397 -14.69 1.55 -22.51
N GLY A 398 -15.98 1.35 -22.21
CA GLY A 398 -16.91 0.59 -23.02
C GLY A 398 -18.38 0.91 -22.72
N ASP A 399 -19.27 0.08 -23.26
CA ASP A 399 -20.72 0.28 -23.12
C ASP A 399 -21.33 -0.79 -22.19
N SER A 400 -20.51 -1.52 -21.43
CA SER A 400 -20.99 -2.62 -20.58
C SER A 400 -21.63 -2.13 -19.28
N TYR A 401 -21.34 -0.90 -18.86
CA TYR A 401 -21.89 -0.30 -17.65
C TYR A 401 -23.06 0.64 -17.98
N PRO A 402 -23.94 0.95 -17.00
CA PRO A 402 -25.00 1.93 -17.21
C PRO A 402 -24.45 3.28 -17.64
N SER A 403 -25.19 4.00 -18.48
CA SER A 403 -24.82 5.33 -19.00
C SER A 403 -24.47 6.38 -17.93
N ALA A 404 -24.89 6.16 -16.69
CA ALA A 404 -24.48 6.99 -15.54
C ALA A 404 -22.97 6.92 -15.23
N TYR A 405 -22.26 5.93 -15.77
CA TYR A 405 -20.82 5.72 -15.63
C TYR A 405 -20.02 6.11 -16.87
N ASP A 406 -20.65 6.56 -17.96
CA ASP A 406 -19.97 6.94 -19.19
C ASP A 406 -18.85 7.96 -18.92
N GLY A 407 -17.61 7.57 -19.27
CA GLY A 407 -16.41 8.38 -19.05
C GLY A 407 -16.05 8.64 -17.58
N ALA A 408 -16.63 7.88 -16.64
CA ALA A 408 -16.29 7.97 -15.22
C ALA A 408 -14.84 7.55 -14.97
N LEU A 409 -14.20 8.21 -14.01
CA LEU A 409 -12.89 7.85 -13.51
C LEU A 409 -13.04 7.01 -12.25
N PHE A 410 -12.61 5.75 -12.31
CA PHE A 410 -12.51 4.88 -11.15
C PHE A 410 -11.14 5.06 -10.50
N PHE A 411 -11.11 5.15 -9.17
CA PHE A 411 -9.86 5.17 -8.42
C PHE A 411 -9.97 4.34 -7.15
N ALA A 412 -8.87 3.71 -6.76
CA ALA A 412 -8.80 2.82 -5.62
C ALA A 412 -7.83 3.34 -4.56
N ASP A 413 -8.09 2.96 -3.32
CA ASP A 413 -7.21 3.21 -2.19
C ASP A 413 -6.94 1.90 -1.44
N SER A 414 -5.67 1.51 -1.36
CA SER A 414 -5.27 0.22 -0.79
C SER A 414 -5.44 0.16 0.72
N SER A 415 -5.23 1.30 1.39
CA SER A 415 -5.32 1.41 2.86
C SER A 415 -6.77 1.42 3.33
N ARG A 416 -7.67 1.96 2.50
CA ARG A 416 -9.11 1.97 2.77
C ARG A 416 -9.84 0.72 2.27
N GLY A 417 -9.22 -0.06 1.39
CA GLY A 417 -9.81 -1.26 0.80
C GLY A 417 -11.03 -0.95 -0.08
N CYS A 418 -11.01 0.20 -0.78
CA CYS A 418 -12.15 0.71 -1.51
C CYS A 418 -11.78 1.19 -2.92
N ILE A 419 -12.80 1.18 -3.80
CA ILE A 419 -12.79 1.75 -5.15
C ILE A 419 -13.99 2.70 -5.24
N TRP A 420 -13.77 3.92 -5.72
CA TRP A 420 -14.83 4.90 -5.99
C TRP A 420 -14.96 5.15 -7.49
N ALA A 421 -16.14 5.61 -7.89
CA ALA A 421 -16.40 6.14 -9.22
C ALA A 421 -16.58 7.66 -9.14
N MET A 422 -15.72 8.42 -9.81
CA MET A 422 -15.86 9.85 -10.06
C MET A 422 -16.60 10.04 -11.38
N ARG A 423 -17.92 10.22 -11.29
CA ARG A 423 -18.78 10.38 -12.48
C ARG A 423 -18.56 11.72 -13.16
N THR A 424 -18.83 11.76 -14.45
CA THR A 424 -18.67 12.96 -15.28
C THR A 424 -19.64 14.06 -14.89
N SER A 425 -19.27 15.32 -15.10
CA SER A 425 -20.16 16.48 -15.01
C SER A 425 -21.02 16.61 -16.27
N VAL A 426 -21.92 17.60 -16.31
CA VAL A 426 -22.64 17.95 -17.55
C VAL A 426 -21.72 18.38 -18.69
N MET A 427 -20.47 18.78 -18.38
CA MET A 427 -19.44 19.15 -19.35
C MET A 427 -18.61 17.94 -19.83
N GLY A 428 -18.84 16.75 -19.27
CA GLY A 428 -18.16 15.50 -19.67
C GLY A 428 -16.88 15.17 -18.88
N ASP A 429 -16.34 16.09 -18.09
CA ASP A 429 -15.15 15.83 -17.25
C ASP A 429 -15.51 15.11 -15.95
N PRO A 430 -14.68 14.18 -15.42
CA PRO A 430 -14.86 13.59 -14.09
C PRO A 430 -15.05 14.66 -13.02
N SER A 431 -16.08 14.57 -12.18
CA SER A 431 -16.39 15.62 -11.21
C SER A 431 -16.10 15.18 -9.78
N PRO A 432 -15.22 15.87 -9.04
CA PRO A 432 -15.01 15.63 -7.61
C PRO A 432 -16.28 15.74 -6.75
N SER A 433 -17.28 16.49 -7.23
CA SER A 433 -18.59 16.62 -6.56
C SER A 433 -19.52 15.42 -6.76
N ARG A 434 -19.16 14.48 -7.65
CA ARG A 434 -19.98 13.32 -8.05
C ARG A 434 -19.32 11.98 -7.74
N ILE A 435 -18.39 11.95 -6.78
CA ILE A 435 -17.74 10.73 -6.32
C ILE A 435 -18.75 9.88 -5.53
N THR A 436 -18.79 8.59 -5.82
CA THR A 436 -19.63 7.60 -5.12
C THR A 436 -18.83 6.32 -4.86
N PRO A 437 -19.09 5.60 -3.75
CA PRO A 437 -18.50 4.27 -3.53
C PRO A 437 -18.89 3.32 -4.67
N PHE A 438 -17.95 2.47 -5.09
CA PHE A 438 -18.16 1.50 -6.18
C PHE A 438 -17.78 0.07 -5.78
N VAL A 439 -16.65 -0.15 -5.13
CA VAL A 439 -16.34 -1.43 -4.48
C VAL A 439 -15.86 -1.14 -3.06
N THR A 440 -16.49 -1.72 -2.06
CA THR A 440 -16.00 -1.68 -0.66
C THR A 440 -15.53 -3.06 -0.25
N GLY A 441 -14.42 -3.20 0.50
CA GLY A 441 -13.90 -4.50 0.88
C GLY A 441 -13.04 -5.17 -0.21
N ALA A 442 -12.40 -4.37 -1.07
CA ALA A 442 -11.62 -4.82 -2.23
C ALA A 442 -10.27 -5.50 -1.90
N SER A 443 -10.01 -5.84 -0.63
CA SER A 443 -8.83 -6.61 -0.19
C SER A 443 -7.48 -6.06 -0.70
N ILE A 444 -7.14 -4.82 -0.31
CA ILE A 444 -5.91 -4.12 -0.70
C ILE A 444 -5.81 -4.00 -2.24
N PRO A 445 -6.71 -3.25 -2.90
CA PRO A 445 -6.63 -3.03 -4.35
C PRO A 445 -5.35 -2.26 -4.69
N VAL A 446 -4.54 -2.75 -5.65
CA VAL A 446 -3.24 -2.13 -6.05
C VAL A 446 -3.12 -1.85 -7.55
N GLN A 447 -4.20 -2.11 -8.29
CA GLN A 447 -4.40 -1.66 -9.66
C GLN A 447 -5.90 -1.72 -9.94
N VAL A 448 -6.39 -0.76 -10.69
CA VAL A 448 -7.68 -0.82 -11.38
C VAL A 448 -7.39 -0.64 -12.86
N LEU A 449 -8.05 -1.41 -13.72
CA LEU A 449 -7.86 -1.36 -15.16
C LEU A 449 -9.14 -1.74 -15.89
N ALA A 450 -9.35 -1.17 -17.07
CA ALA A 450 -10.35 -1.67 -17.99
C ALA A 450 -9.86 -2.97 -18.63
N GLY A 451 -10.76 -3.92 -18.83
CA GLY A 451 -10.47 -5.20 -19.44
C GLY A 451 -11.38 -5.55 -20.62
N PRO A 452 -11.29 -6.79 -21.11
CA PRO A 452 -12.09 -7.25 -22.24
C PRO A 452 -13.58 -7.09 -22.01
N GLY A 453 -14.29 -6.58 -23.03
CA GLY A 453 -15.73 -6.34 -22.96
C GLY A 453 -16.14 -5.06 -22.21
N GLY A 454 -15.21 -4.20 -21.82
CA GLY A 454 -15.49 -2.93 -21.14
C GLY A 454 -15.59 -3.04 -19.61
N ASP A 455 -15.54 -4.25 -19.06
CA ASP A 455 -15.62 -4.45 -17.62
C ASP A 455 -14.36 -3.94 -16.90
N LEU A 456 -14.57 -3.40 -15.70
CA LEU A 456 -13.50 -3.05 -14.78
C LEU A 456 -12.91 -4.30 -14.12
N PHE A 457 -11.59 -4.34 -14.04
CA PHE A 457 -10.84 -5.31 -13.26
C PHE A 457 -10.03 -4.59 -12.19
N TYR A 458 -9.68 -5.31 -11.12
CA TYR A 458 -8.73 -4.83 -10.15
C TYR A 458 -7.88 -5.96 -9.57
N VAL A 459 -6.63 -5.62 -9.23
CA VAL A 459 -5.70 -6.54 -8.58
C VAL A 459 -5.84 -6.38 -7.07
N ALA A 460 -6.32 -7.42 -6.39
CA ALA A 460 -6.47 -7.49 -4.94
C ALA A 460 -5.22 -8.15 -4.33
N LEU A 461 -4.26 -7.34 -3.89
CA LEU A 461 -2.99 -7.82 -3.31
C LEU A 461 -3.23 -8.66 -2.05
N GLY A 462 -4.24 -8.29 -1.26
CA GLY A 462 -4.56 -8.90 0.02
C GLY A 462 -5.00 -10.36 -0.13
N SER A 463 -5.89 -10.63 -1.09
CA SER A 463 -6.42 -11.98 -1.37
C SER A 463 -5.62 -12.76 -2.40
N GLY A 464 -4.72 -12.11 -3.16
CA GLY A 464 -3.96 -12.80 -4.21
C GLY A 464 -4.81 -13.10 -5.43
N GLU A 465 -5.62 -12.13 -5.86
CA GLU A 465 -6.63 -12.31 -6.91
C GLU A 465 -6.60 -11.16 -7.93
N LEU A 466 -6.89 -11.49 -9.19
CA LEU A 466 -7.45 -10.55 -10.16
C LEU A 466 -8.97 -10.70 -10.11
N ARG A 467 -9.67 -9.59 -9.87
CA ARG A 467 -11.12 -9.56 -9.72
C ARG A 467 -11.76 -8.77 -10.86
N ARG A 468 -12.97 -9.16 -11.24
CA ARG A 468 -13.76 -8.59 -12.33
C ARG A 468 -15.07 -8.06 -11.78
N VAL A 469 -15.33 -6.78 -12.03
CA VAL A 469 -16.62 -6.14 -11.76
C VAL A 469 -17.39 -6.08 -13.08
N SER A 470 -18.49 -6.81 -13.17
CA SER A 470 -19.35 -6.87 -14.36
C SER A 470 -20.73 -6.29 -14.04
N TYR A 471 -21.42 -5.76 -15.05
CA TYR A 471 -22.79 -5.29 -14.92
C TYR A 471 -23.75 -6.21 -15.69
N ARG A 472 -24.94 -6.45 -15.13
CA ARG A 472 -26.06 -7.11 -15.81
C ARG A 472 -27.34 -6.31 -15.60
N ASP A 473 -27.99 -5.94 -16.70
CA ASP A 473 -29.27 -5.22 -16.74
C ASP A 473 -30.48 -6.18 -16.66
N ASP A 474 -30.35 -7.26 -15.89
CA ASP A 474 -31.48 -8.14 -15.58
C ASP A 474 -32.24 -7.67 -14.32
N GLY A 475 -31.74 -6.63 -13.64
CA GLY A 475 -32.23 -6.19 -12.34
C GLY A 475 -32.06 -7.24 -11.25
N ASN A 476 -31.44 -8.38 -11.57
CA ASN A 476 -31.40 -9.59 -10.78
C ASN A 476 -30.03 -9.71 -10.12
N ARG A 477 -30.01 -9.54 -8.82
CA ARG A 477 -28.84 -9.73 -7.98
C ARG A 477 -28.70 -11.22 -7.72
N PRO A 478 -27.46 -11.77 -7.77
CA PRO A 478 -27.28 -13.19 -7.52
C PRO A 478 -27.75 -13.55 -6.11
N PRO A 479 -28.26 -14.77 -5.91
CA PRO A 479 -28.59 -15.24 -4.59
C PRO A 479 -27.33 -15.30 -3.74
N VAL A 480 -27.48 -15.29 -2.41
CA VAL A 480 -26.39 -15.53 -1.47
C VAL A 480 -26.54 -16.95 -0.95
N ALA A 481 -25.64 -17.84 -1.34
CA ALA A 481 -25.64 -19.22 -0.90
C ALA A 481 -25.14 -19.32 0.55
N ARG A 482 -25.91 -19.97 1.41
CA ARG A 482 -25.52 -20.30 2.80
C ARG A 482 -25.83 -21.74 3.10
N ALA A 483 -24.79 -22.50 3.46
CA ALA A 483 -24.91 -23.90 3.83
C ALA A 483 -24.45 -24.14 5.27
N THR A 484 -25.10 -25.09 5.94
CA THR A 484 -24.63 -25.66 7.21
C THR A 484 -24.69 -27.19 7.16
N ALA A 485 -23.88 -27.85 7.99
CA ALA A 485 -23.82 -29.30 8.12
C ALA A 485 -23.98 -29.71 9.59
N LYS A 486 -24.84 -30.71 9.89
CA LYS A 486 -25.10 -31.18 11.26
C LYS A 486 -25.25 -32.71 11.33
N PRO A 487 -24.41 -33.41 12.12
CA PRO A 487 -23.12 -32.92 12.64
C PRO A 487 -22.15 -32.65 11.48
N SER A 488 -21.33 -31.60 11.57
CA SER A 488 -20.25 -31.36 10.58
C SER A 488 -19.01 -32.24 10.84
N SER A 489 -18.98 -32.96 11.98
CA SER A 489 -17.91 -33.89 12.32
C SER A 489 -18.37 -35.03 13.21
N GLY A 490 -17.79 -36.22 13.08
CA GLY A 490 -18.06 -37.37 13.95
C GLY A 490 -17.56 -38.69 13.36
N PRO A 491 -17.52 -39.78 14.14
CA PRO A 491 -16.92 -41.05 13.72
C PRO A 491 -17.59 -41.63 12.47
N ALA A 492 -16.80 -42.35 11.65
CA ALA A 492 -17.33 -43.11 10.53
C ALA A 492 -18.11 -44.36 11.04
N PRO A 493 -19.27 -44.70 10.48
CA PRO A 493 -20.00 -43.93 9.46
C PRO A 493 -20.70 -42.69 10.05
N LEU A 494 -20.60 -41.55 9.37
CA LEU A 494 -21.21 -40.28 9.78
C LEU A 494 -22.35 -39.91 8.84
N THR A 495 -23.58 -39.85 9.37
CA THR A 495 -24.73 -39.28 8.65
C THR A 495 -24.82 -37.79 8.94
N VAL A 496 -24.66 -36.97 7.90
CA VAL A 496 -24.72 -35.51 7.95
C VAL A 496 -26.00 -35.01 7.33
N ARG A 497 -26.66 -34.07 8.02
CA ARG A 497 -27.80 -33.31 7.50
C ARG A 497 -27.32 -31.93 7.09
N PHE A 498 -27.57 -31.57 5.85
CA PHE A 498 -27.24 -30.26 5.34
C PHE A 498 -28.45 -29.34 5.42
N ASP A 499 -28.20 -28.04 5.56
CA ASP A 499 -29.25 -27.03 5.51
C ASP A 499 -28.73 -25.81 4.73
N GLY A 500 -29.23 -25.68 3.50
CA GLY A 500 -29.07 -24.56 2.60
C GLY A 500 -30.11 -23.46 2.80
N GLY A 501 -31.11 -23.65 3.68
CA GLY A 501 -32.27 -22.76 3.80
C GLY A 501 -31.96 -21.37 4.37
N GLY A 502 -30.73 -21.12 4.80
CA GLY A 502 -30.25 -19.77 5.11
C GLY A 502 -29.89 -18.95 3.87
N SER A 503 -29.87 -19.57 2.70
CA SER A 503 -29.62 -18.88 1.43
C SER A 503 -30.75 -17.89 1.15
N SER A 504 -30.39 -16.74 0.60
CA SER A 504 -31.35 -15.65 0.40
C SER A 504 -31.12 -14.99 -0.95
N ASP A 505 -32.20 -14.63 -1.62
CA ASP A 505 -32.12 -13.73 -2.75
C ASP A 505 -32.32 -12.28 -2.27
N PRO A 506 -31.46 -11.33 -2.67
CA PRO A 506 -31.70 -9.92 -2.42
C PRO A 506 -32.99 -9.40 -3.07
N ASP A 507 -33.48 -10.03 -4.15
CA ASP A 507 -34.66 -9.65 -4.91
C ASP A 507 -35.94 -10.30 -4.34
N SER A 508 -36.92 -9.45 -4.05
CA SER A 508 -38.14 -9.87 -3.34
C SER A 508 -39.06 -10.68 -4.27
N GLY A 509 -39.28 -11.95 -3.93
CA GLY A 509 -40.21 -12.82 -4.66
C GLY A 509 -39.52 -13.95 -5.43
N ASP A 510 -38.19 -13.91 -5.51
CA ASP A 510 -37.41 -14.94 -6.20
C ASP A 510 -37.44 -16.28 -5.46
N THR A 511 -37.54 -17.35 -6.25
CA THR A 511 -37.54 -18.72 -5.75
C THR A 511 -36.19 -19.35 -6.03
N LEU A 512 -35.58 -19.91 -4.98
CA LEU A 512 -34.26 -20.53 -5.07
C LEU A 512 -34.37 -22.02 -5.39
N THR A 513 -33.54 -22.47 -6.33
CA THR A 513 -33.26 -23.87 -6.61
C THR A 513 -31.89 -24.25 -6.03
N TYR A 514 -31.76 -25.50 -5.57
CA TYR A 514 -30.59 -25.97 -4.83
C TYR A 514 -30.04 -27.19 -5.52
N ALA A 515 -28.74 -27.19 -5.77
CA ALA A 515 -27.98 -28.32 -6.27
C ALA A 515 -26.75 -28.51 -5.38
N TRP A 516 -26.49 -29.74 -4.98
CA TRP A 516 -25.42 -30.07 -4.05
C TRP A 516 -24.36 -30.95 -4.70
N ASP A 517 -23.11 -30.67 -4.37
CA ASP A 517 -21.92 -31.48 -4.57
C ASP A 517 -21.58 -32.07 -3.18
N LEU A 518 -22.18 -33.21 -2.85
CA LEU A 518 -22.07 -33.84 -1.54
C LEU A 518 -20.84 -34.74 -1.42
N ASP A 519 -20.18 -35.10 -2.52
CA ASP A 519 -18.99 -35.95 -2.53
C ASP A 519 -17.67 -35.20 -2.82
N GLY A 520 -17.75 -33.94 -3.23
CA GLY A 520 -16.63 -33.03 -3.40
C GLY A 520 -15.90 -33.16 -4.74
N ASP A 521 -16.52 -33.79 -5.74
CA ASP A 521 -15.91 -34.00 -7.06
C ASP A 521 -16.03 -32.78 -8.01
N GLY A 522 -16.79 -31.76 -7.60
CA GLY A 522 -17.03 -30.52 -8.34
C GLY A 522 -18.29 -30.54 -9.22
N ALA A 523 -19.01 -31.66 -9.28
CA ALA A 523 -20.31 -31.81 -9.92
C ALA A 523 -21.45 -31.58 -8.91
N TYR A 524 -22.44 -30.77 -9.27
CA TYR A 524 -23.56 -30.42 -8.41
C TYR A 524 -24.79 -31.25 -8.76
N ASP A 525 -24.65 -32.57 -8.72
CA ASP A 525 -25.65 -33.55 -9.18
C ASP A 525 -26.07 -34.57 -8.11
N ASP A 526 -25.50 -34.51 -6.90
CA ASP A 526 -25.76 -35.46 -5.82
C ASP A 526 -27.14 -35.30 -5.19
N ALA A 527 -27.63 -34.07 -5.03
CA ALA A 527 -28.93 -33.82 -4.41
C ALA A 527 -29.56 -32.48 -4.82
N ALA A 528 -30.88 -32.45 -4.74
CA ALA A 528 -31.69 -31.26 -4.93
C ALA A 528 -32.44 -30.86 -3.65
N GLY A 529 -32.78 -29.58 -3.53
CA GLY A 529 -33.56 -29.02 -2.42
C GLY A 529 -32.70 -28.53 -1.23
N PRO A 530 -33.32 -27.82 -0.27
CA PRO A 530 -32.57 -27.07 0.74
C PRO A 530 -31.98 -27.95 1.87
N LYS A 531 -32.44 -29.19 2.07
CA LYS A 531 -32.05 -29.98 3.25
C LYS A 531 -31.74 -31.46 2.94
N PRO A 532 -30.72 -31.77 2.12
CA PRO A 532 -30.35 -33.14 1.85
C PRO A 532 -29.61 -33.78 3.03
N THR A 533 -29.43 -35.10 2.96
CA THR A 533 -28.65 -35.87 3.93
C THR A 533 -27.72 -36.82 3.20
N ARG A 534 -26.48 -36.98 3.69
CA ARG A 534 -25.52 -37.98 3.17
C ARG A 534 -24.89 -38.75 4.31
N THR A 535 -24.65 -40.04 4.10
CA THR A 535 -23.86 -40.88 5.01
C THR A 535 -22.51 -41.15 4.40
N TYR A 536 -21.45 -40.83 5.12
CA TYR A 536 -20.07 -41.11 4.73
C TYR A 536 -19.56 -42.29 5.54
N SER A 537 -19.12 -43.34 4.86
CA SER A 537 -18.70 -44.60 5.50
C SER A 537 -17.22 -44.66 5.84
N ASP A 538 -16.40 -43.88 5.13
CA ASP A 538 -14.94 -43.88 5.28
C ASP A 538 -14.47 -42.65 6.05
N THR A 539 -13.34 -42.78 6.77
CA THR A 539 -12.67 -41.64 7.40
C THR A 539 -12.14 -40.70 6.32
N THR A 540 -12.68 -39.49 6.23
CA THR A 540 -12.32 -38.53 5.18
C THR A 540 -12.72 -37.09 5.57
N VAL A 541 -12.19 -36.10 4.85
CA VAL A 541 -12.69 -34.73 4.85
C VAL A 541 -13.26 -34.46 3.46
N VAL A 542 -14.52 -34.05 3.39
CA VAL A 542 -15.22 -33.74 2.13
C VAL A 542 -15.60 -32.26 2.13
N GLU A 543 -15.23 -31.55 1.07
CA GLU A 543 -15.67 -30.18 0.82
C GLU A 543 -16.99 -30.20 0.06
N VAL A 544 -18.10 -30.10 0.80
CA VAL A 544 -19.44 -30.17 0.24
C VAL A 544 -19.82 -28.81 -0.36
N GLY A 545 -20.13 -28.79 -1.65
CA GLY A 545 -20.62 -27.61 -2.36
C GLY A 545 -22.14 -27.49 -2.33
N LEU A 546 -22.65 -26.29 -2.11
CA LEU A 546 -24.01 -25.90 -2.42
C LEU A 546 -23.99 -24.86 -3.53
N ARG A 547 -24.73 -25.11 -4.60
CA ARG A 547 -25.09 -24.13 -5.62
C ARG A 547 -26.55 -23.76 -5.46
N VAL A 548 -26.80 -22.47 -5.31
CA VAL A 548 -28.15 -21.92 -5.29
C VAL A 548 -28.35 -21.13 -6.57
N THR A 549 -29.45 -21.39 -7.27
CA THR A 549 -29.82 -20.68 -8.50
C THR A 549 -31.17 -20.02 -8.34
N ASP A 550 -31.29 -18.74 -8.67
CA ASP A 550 -32.55 -18.00 -8.65
C ASP A 550 -33.47 -18.35 -9.82
N SER A 551 -34.63 -17.69 -9.88
CA SER A 551 -35.66 -17.97 -10.88
C SER A 551 -35.30 -17.49 -12.29
N GLN A 552 -34.28 -16.65 -12.40
CA GLN A 552 -33.76 -16.08 -13.64
C GLN A 552 -32.46 -16.78 -14.10
N GLY A 553 -32.07 -17.87 -13.44
CA GLY A 553 -30.99 -18.77 -13.87
C GLY A 553 -29.60 -18.35 -13.41
N VAL A 554 -29.50 -17.37 -12.52
CA VAL A 554 -28.24 -16.90 -11.94
C VAL A 554 -27.94 -17.69 -10.66
N SER A 555 -26.66 -18.01 -10.43
CA SER A 555 -26.26 -18.84 -9.29
C SER A 555 -25.12 -18.26 -8.46
N ASP A 556 -25.10 -18.66 -7.19
CA ASP A 556 -23.99 -18.51 -6.26
C ASP A 556 -23.65 -19.87 -5.63
N THR A 557 -22.40 -20.02 -5.19
CA THR A 557 -21.91 -21.25 -4.58
C THR A 557 -21.24 -20.99 -3.25
N THR A 558 -21.50 -21.85 -2.27
CA THR A 558 -20.78 -21.88 -0.99
C THR A 558 -20.31 -23.30 -0.71
N LYS A 559 -19.29 -23.46 0.12
CA LYS A 559 -18.82 -24.76 0.58
C LYS A 559 -18.97 -24.93 2.09
N VAL A 560 -19.13 -26.15 2.55
CA VAL A 560 -19.07 -26.54 3.96
C VAL A 560 -18.25 -27.83 4.10
N SER A 561 -17.30 -27.83 5.02
CA SER A 561 -16.44 -29.00 5.26
C SER A 561 -17.15 -30.02 6.15
N VAL A 562 -17.12 -31.29 5.76
CA VAL A 562 -17.60 -32.43 6.54
C VAL A 562 -16.45 -33.34 6.90
N THR A 563 -16.33 -33.65 8.19
CA THR A 563 -15.20 -34.36 8.75
C THR A 563 -15.65 -35.70 9.35
N VAL A 564 -15.35 -36.80 8.66
CA VAL A 564 -15.83 -38.15 9.01
C VAL A 564 -14.69 -38.91 9.68
N GLY A 565 -14.93 -39.44 10.89
CA GLY A 565 -13.92 -39.97 11.80
C GLY A 565 -13.68 -39.08 13.03
N SER A 566 -12.51 -39.24 13.67
CA SER A 566 -11.99 -38.28 14.68
C SER A 566 -10.75 -37.54 14.16
N PRO A 567 -10.86 -36.60 13.21
CA PRO A 567 -9.75 -35.74 12.83
C PRO A 567 -9.82 -34.50 13.73
N ARG A 568 -8.93 -34.44 14.72
CA ARG A 568 -8.64 -33.19 15.44
C ARG A 568 -8.06 -32.23 14.41
N GLY A 569 -8.72 -31.08 14.19
CA GLY A 569 -8.21 -29.93 13.43
C GLY A 569 -7.06 -30.27 12.49
N ASP A 570 -7.38 -30.79 11.31
CA ASP A 570 -6.50 -31.70 10.60
C ASP A 570 -5.23 -31.08 10.00
N GLY A 571 -5.20 -29.75 9.86
CA GLY A 571 -4.03 -29.02 9.39
C GLY A 571 -2.88 -29.03 10.40
N PRO A 572 -1.64 -28.77 9.95
CA PRO A 572 -0.50 -28.56 10.85
C PRO A 572 -0.84 -27.53 11.93
N VAL A 573 -0.42 -27.76 13.17
CA VAL A 573 -0.61 -26.83 14.29
C VAL A 573 0.69 -26.05 14.50
N PRO A 574 0.83 -24.82 13.96
CA PRO A 574 1.99 -23.99 14.19
C PRO A 574 2.03 -23.42 15.62
N GLU A 575 3.22 -23.44 16.21
CA GLU A 575 3.57 -22.87 17.49
C GLU A 575 4.76 -21.92 17.30
N ILE A 576 4.65 -20.70 17.84
CA ILE A 576 5.75 -19.73 17.86
C ILE A 576 6.42 -19.85 19.22
N ASP A 577 7.68 -20.28 19.24
CA ASP A 577 8.50 -20.47 20.44
C ASP A 577 9.16 -19.14 20.86
N GLU A 578 9.63 -18.35 19.88
CA GLU A 578 10.21 -17.02 20.07
C GLU A 578 9.75 -16.06 18.96
N PRO A 579 9.62 -14.75 19.24
CA PRO A 579 9.77 -14.11 20.55
C PRO A 579 8.62 -14.43 21.53
N THR A 580 8.81 -14.15 22.81
CA THR A 580 7.71 -14.27 23.80
C THR A 580 6.85 -13.01 23.81
N GLY A 581 5.59 -13.13 24.21
CA GLY A 581 4.64 -11.99 24.25
C GLY A 581 4.99 -10.85 25.21
N SER A 582 6.10 -10.95 25.97
CA SER A 582 6.61 -9.86 26.83
C SER A 582 7.64 -8.96 26.13
N LEU A 583 8.01 -9.26 24.89
CA LEU A 583 8.93 -8.43 24.12
C LEU A 583 8.25 -7.11 23.71
N ASN A 584 8.74 -6.00 24.26
CA ASN A 584 8.52 -4.67 23.68
C ASN A 584 9.74 -4.29 22.85
N TRP A 585 9.55 -4.06 21.56
CA TRP A 585 10.66 -3.80 20.63
C TRP A 585 10.99 -2.31 20.53
N ARG A 586 12.26 -1.98 20.35
CA ARG A 586 12.71 -0.63 19.97
C ARG A 586 13.29 -0.62 18.55
N VAL A 587 13.25 0.52 17.88
CA VAL A 587 13.79 0.67 16.52
C VAL A 587 15.24 0.19 16.46
N GLY A 588 15.57 -0.60 15.44
CA GLY A 588 16.90 -1.17 15.23
C GLY A 588 17.22 -2.39 16.10
N GLN A 589 16.33 -2.83 16.99
CA GLN A 589 16.55 -4.03 17.80
C GLN A 589 16.54 -5.29 16.93
N PRO A 590 17.58 -6.15 16.97
CA PRO A 590 17.49 -7.48 16.38
C PRO A 590 16.51 -8.34 17.19
N VAL A 591 15.50 -8.88 16.52
CA VAL A 591 14.47 -9.75 17.07
C VAL A 591 14.62 -11.13 16.46
N ARG A 592 14.91 -12.12 17.31
CA ARG A 592 14.96 -13.53 16.91
C ARG A 592 13.54 -14.08 16.87
N PHE A 593 13.30 -14.98 15.93
CA PHE A 593 12.09 -15.79 15.90
C PHE A 593 12.42 -17.26 15.74
N SER A 594 11.59 -18.11 16.33
CA SER A 594 11.62 -19.55 16.13
C SER A 594 10.24 -20.15 16.38
N GLY A 595 9.99 -21.28 15.74
CA GLY A 595 8.73 -21.97 15.88
C GLY A 595 8.74 -23.30 15.16
N LYS A 596 7.67 -24.04 15.38
CA LYS A 596 7.50 -25.41 14.91
C LYS A 596 6.05 -25.65 14.52
N ALA A 597 5.79 -26.73 13.79
CA ALA A 597 4.43 -27.20 13.58
C ALA A 597 4.37 -28.71 13.68
N VAL A 598 3.27 -29.21 14.25
CA VAL A 598 3.01 -30.64 14.38
C VAL A 598 1.82 -31.01 13.50
N ASP A 599 1.91 -32.11 12.76
CA ASP A 599 0.76 -32.70 12.07
C ASP A 599 -0.05 -33.49 13.10
N PRO A 600 -1.27 -33.05 13.45
CA PRO A 600 -2.04 -33.67 14.53
C PRO A 600 -2.55 -35.08 14.19
N ARG A 601 -2.39 -35.55 12.95
CA ARG A 601 -2.78 -36.91 12.53
C ARG A 601 -1.80 -37.98 12.99
N ASN A 602 -0.53 -37.63 13.10
CA ASN A 602 0.56 -38.58 13.38
C ASN A 602 1.55 -38.05 14.43
N ASP A 603 1.24 -36.90 15.04
CA ASP A 603 2.10 -36.17 15.97
C ASP A 603 3.51 -35.91 15.40
N ALA A 604 3.67 -35.89 14.08
CA ALA A 604 4.96 -35.67 13.43
C ALA A 604 5.29 -34.18 13.34
N LEU A 605 6.52 -33.84 13.70
CA LEU A 605 7.06 -32.51 13.48
C LEU A 605 7.25 -32.26 11.98
N LEU A 606 6.72 -31.15 11.47
CA LEU A 606 6.97 -30.74 10.10
C LEU A 606 8.42 -30.24 9.93
N PRO A 607 9.07 -30.54 8.79
CA PRO A 607 10.39 -30.00 8.51
C PRO A 607 10.33 -28.48 8.29
N ALA A 608 11.46 -27.79 8.48
CA ALA A 608 11.54 -26.34 8.25
C ALA A 608 11.09 -25.92 6.84
N SER A 609 11.33 -26.76 5.83
CA SER A 609 10.89 -26.52 4.45
C SER A 609 9.36 -26.44 4.27
N ALA A 610 8.60 -26.94 5.23
CA ALA A 610 7.14 -26.85 5.28
C ALA A 610 6.62 -25.63 6.04
N LEU A 611 7.52 -24.82 6.60
CA LEU A 611 7.20 -23.61 7.37
C LEU A 611 7.50 -22.37 6.54
N SER A 612 6.69 -21.33 6.73
CA SER A 612 6.91 -20.01 6.17
C SER A 612 6.49 -18.97 7.19
N TRP A 613 7.28 -17.91 7.30
CA TRP A 613 7.00 -16.79 8.19
C TRP A 613 6.69 -15.55 7.37
N ARG A 614 5.80 -14.71 7.89
CA ARG A 614 5.52 -13.38 7.37
C ARG A 614 5.67 -12.37 8.48
N LEU A 615 6.48 -11.35 8.24
CA LEU A 615 6.58 -10.15 9.06
C LEU A 615 5.82 -9.01 8.38
N ALA A 616 4.88 -8.43 9.11
CA ALA A 616 4.17 -7.23 8.71
C ALA A 616 4.21 -6.19 9.82
N ILE A 617 4.04 -4.92 9.46
CA ILE A 617 3.78 -3.85 10.42
C ILE A 617 2.38 -3.33 10.20
N ARG A 618 1.62 -3.23 11.29
CA ARG A 618 0.33 -2.57 11.30
C ARG A 618 0.47 -1.27 12.05
N HIS A 619 0.13 -0.17 11.39
CA HIS A 619 0.15 1.15 12.00
C HIS A 619 -1.17 1.85 11.77
N CYS A 620 -1.47 2.79 12.67
CA CYS A 620 -2.71 3.53 12.69
C CYS A 620 -2.42 5.02 12.80
N VAL A 621 -3.29 5.86 12.27
CA VAL A 621 -3.20 7.31 12.46
C VAL A 621 -4.13 7.77 13.58
N ALA A 622 -4.12 9.07 13.88
CA ALA A 622 -4.71 9.66 15.08
C ALA A 622 -6.24 9.47 15.22
N ASP A 623 -6.97 9.18 14.15
CA ASP A 623 -8.41 8.93 14.13
C ASP A 623 -8.78 7.44 14.32
N GLY A 624 -7.78 6.55 14.42
CA GLY A 624 -7.93 5.15 14.76
C GLY A 624 -8.03 4.18 13.57
N SER A 625 -7.97 4.64 12.32
CA SER A 625 -7.81 3.72 11.19
C SER A 625 -6.39 3.20 11.10
N CYS A 626 -6.28 1.97 10.62
CA CYS A 626 -5.04 1.24 10.53
C CYS A 626 -4.92 0.54 9.18
N HIS A 627 -3.69 0.41 8.69
CA HIS A 627 -3.36 -0.47 7.57
C HIS A 627 -2.06 -1.22 7.83
N THR A 628 -1.76 -2.17 6.95
CA THR A 628 -0.65 -3.12 7.14
C THR A 628 0.29 -3.09 5.95
N HIS A 629 1.58 -2.90 6.20
CA HIS A 629 2.64 -3.13 5.21
C HIS A 629 3.25 -4.51 5.41
N ARG A 630 3.41 -5.26 4.33
CA ARG A 630 4.21 -6.49 4.35
C ARG A 630 5.69 -6.11 4.30
N LEU A 631 6.46 -6.54 5.30
CA LEU A 631 7.86 -6.18 5.41
C LEU A 631 8.75 -7.23 4.78
N GLN A 632 8.56 -8.49 5.15
CA GLN A 632 9.44 -9.59 4.75
C GLN A 632 8.74 -10.94 4.92
N ASP A 633 8.96 -11.85 3.96
CA ASP A 633 8.59 -13.27 4.08
C ASP A 633 9.86 -14.11 4.28
N PHE A 634 9.80 -15.15 5.13
CA PHE A 634 10.89 -16.10 5.35
C PHE A 634 10.38 -17.51 5.05
N ASN A 635 10.71 -18.02 3.86
CA ASN A 635 10.20 -19.29 3.38
C ASN A 635 11.15 -20.45 3.70
N GLY A 636 10.60 -21.57 4.17
CA GLY A 636 11.35 -22.81 4.38
C GLY A 636 12.26 -22.80 5.61
N VAL A 637 11.95 -21.98 6.62
CA VAL A 637 12.76 -21.85 7.84
C VAL A 637 11.94 -22.06 9.12
N GLY A 638 12.53 -22.72 10.12
CA GLY A 638 11.96 -22.86 11.46
C GLY A 638 12.38 -21.74 12.44
N SER A 639 13.40 -20.96 12.09
CA SER A 639 13.89 -19.85 12.89
C SER A 639 14.65 -18.83 12.04
N GLY A 640 14.84 -17.63 12.59
CA GLY A 640 15.56 -16.56 11.93
C GLY A 640 15.71 -15.33 12.81
N THR A 641 16.07 -14.20 12.20
CA THR A 641 16.20 -12.91 12.87
C THR A 641 15.79 -11.81 11.90
N PHE A 642 15.07 -10.80 12.40
CA PHE A 642 14.80 -9.56 11.68
C PHE A 642 15.21 -8.36 12.55
N THR A 643 15.39 -7.20 11.93
CA THR A 643 15.61 -5.95 12.66
C THR A 643 14.28 -5.22 12.80
N ALA A 644 13.91 -4.84 14.03
CA ALA A 644 12.72 -4.06 14.28
C ALA A 644 12.79 -2.72 13.52
N PRO A 645 11.81 -2.42 12.65
CA PRO A 645 11.87 -1.27 11.75
C PRO A 645 11.61 0.03 12.50
N ASP A 646 11.94 1.15 11.86
CA ASP A 646 11.40 2.46 12.25
C ASP A 646 10.04 2.68 11.59
N HIS A 647 9.12 3.28 12.34
CA HIS A 647 7.77 3.63 11.89
C HIS A 647 7.15 4.57 12.93
N GLU A 648 6.21 5.42 12.52
CA GLU A 648 5.41 6.22 13.43
C GLU A 648 4.57 5.37 14.40
N TYR A 649 4.20 5.98 15.53
CA TYR A 649 3.28 5.43 16.51
C TYR A 649 1.89 6.07 16.33
N PRO A 650 0.78 5.33 16.51
CA PRO A 650 0.67 3.93 16.96
C PRO A 650 0.96 2.87 15.88
N SER A 651 1.89 1.97 16.15
CA SER A 651 2.17 0.80 15.31
C SER A 651 2.58 -0.42 16.13
N TYR A 652 2.48 -1.61 15.54
CA TYR A 652 2.93 -2.88 16.10
C TYR A 652 3.30 -3.86 14.97
N LEU A 653 4.15 -4.83 15.28
CA LEU A 653 4.54 -5.86 14.30
C LEU A 653 3.61 -7.08 14.43
N GLU A 654 3.28 -7.68 13.30
CA GLU A 654 2.59 -8.97 13.21
C GLU A 654 3.57 -10.00 12.63
N LEU A 655 3.86 -11.04 13.40
CA LEU A 655 4.68 -12.18 12.98
C LEU A 655 3.78 -13.41 12.82
N THR A 656 3.58 -13.85 11.58
CA THR A 656 2.73 -14.99 11.24
C THR A 656 3.57 -16.18 10.81
N LEU A 657 3.43 -17.31 11.52
CA LEU A 657 3.93 -18.62 11.11
C LEU A 657 2.82 -19.38 10.39
N MET A 658 3.06 -19.75 9.14
CA MET A 658 2.24 -20.66 8.36
C MET A 658 2.98 -21.99 8.14
N ALA A 659 2.28 -23.10 8.37
CA ALA A 659 2.78 -24.44 8.13
C ALA A 659 1.93 -25.14 7.08
N LYS A 660 2.56 -25.85 6.13
CA LYS A 660 1.89 -26.61 5.07
C LYS A 660 2.39 -28.05 5.03
N ASP A 661 1.51 -29.03 5.22
CA ASP A 661 1.89 -30.44 5.10
C ASP A 661 1.98 -30.93 3.64
N SER A 662 2.43 -32.18 3.46
CA SER A 662 2.58 -32.83 2.16
C SER A 662 1.27 -33.04 1.40
N SER A 663 0.12 -33.04 2.07
CA SER A 663 -1.22 -33.11 1.48
C SER A 663 -1.79 -31.73 1.10
N GLY A 664 -1.04 -30.65 1.30
CA GLY A 664 -1.47 -29.28 1.00
C GLY A 664 -2.18 -28.58 2.16
N ARG A 665 -2.34 -29.27 3.28
CA ARG A 665 -2.86 -28.86 4.59
C ARG A 665 -2.25 -27.61 5.16
N THR A 666 -2.96 -26.51 5.42
CA THR A 666 -2.33 -25.33 6.08
C THR A 666 -2.85 -25.07 7.48
N GLY A 667 -1.96 -24.61 8.36
CA GLY A 667 -2.31 -23.95 9.63
C GLY A 667 -1.50 -22.68 9.82
N THR A 668 -2.06 -21.71 10.54
CA THR A 668 -1.43 -20.40 10.79
C THR A 668 -1.48 -20.01 12.26
N ARG A 669 -0.45 -19.31 12.72
CA ARG A 669 -0.37 -18.67 14.05
C ARG A 669 0.22 -17.29 13.87
N THR A 670 -0.45 -16.26 14.40
CA THR A 670 0.05 -14.88 14.40
C THR A 670 0.35 -14.44 15.82
N MET A 671 1.45 -13.71 15.98
CA MET A 671 1.81 -13.01 17.22
C MET A 671 1.98 -11.51 16.96
N GLU A 672 1.36 -10.70 17.81
CA GLU A 672 1.56 -9.24 17.82
C GLU A 672 2.73 -8.88 18.75
N LEU A 673 3.61 -7.99 18.29
CA LEU A 673 4.72 -7.45 19.06
C LEU A 673 4.55 -5.95 19.21
N ARG A 674 4.41 -5.48 20.45
CA ARG A 674 4.20 -4.07 20.76
C ARG A 674 5.54 -3.32 20.84
N PRO A 675 5.61 -2.04 20.42
CA PRO A 675 6.82 -1.25 20.59
C PRO A 675 7.03 -0.81 22.04
N GLU A 676 8.28 -0.58 22.41
CA GLU A 676 8.69 0.27 23.53
C GLU A 676 8.48 1.74 23.12
N THR A 677 7.67 2.50 23.88
CA THR A 677 7.32 3.89 23.54
C THR A 677 7.87 4.89 24.54
N THR A 678 8.16 6.11 24.08
CA THR A 678 8.52 7.27 24.90
C THR A 678 7.65 8.49 24.57
N ARG A 679 7.72 9.54 25.38
CA ARG A 679 7.04 10.82 25.16
C ARG A 679 8.02 11.93 24.80
N LEU A 680 7.78 12.61 23.69
CA LEU A 680 8.46 13.85 23.31
C LEU A 680 7.55 15.04 23.62
N ASP A 681 8.05 15.99 24.39
CA ASP A 681 7.34 17.21 24.79
C ASP A 681 7.87 18.41 23.98
N PHE A 682 7.00 19.14 23.28
CA PHE A 682 7.38 20.27 22.42
C PHE A 682 6.86 21.58 22.99
N THR A 683 7.77 22.53 23.22
CA THR A 683 7.46 23.85 23.79
C THR A 683 8.10 24.98 22.98
N SER A 684 7.71 26.23 23.27
CA SER A 684 8.37 27.39 22.66
C SER A 684 8.46 28.59 23.60
N SER A 685 9.34 29.52 23.24
CA SER A 685 9.48 30.83 23.89
C SER A 685 9.61 31.94 22.84
N PRO A 686 8.64 32.86 22.72
CA PRO A 686 7.34 32.88 23.41
C PRO A 686 6.45 31.68 23.06
N SER A 687 5.55 31.29 23.96
CA SER A 687 4.63 30.15 23.75
C SER A 687 3.66 30.38 22.58
N GLY A 688 3.11 29.29 22.04
CA GLY A 688 2.14 29.31 20.94
C GLY A 688 2.75 29.21 19.54
N ALA A 689 4.07 29.01 19.45
CA ALA A 689 4.75 28.80 18.17
C ALA A 689 4.23 27.54 17.48
N LEU A 690 3.99 27.67 16.17
CA LEU A 690 3.69 26.58 15.27
C LEU A 690 4.99 25.81 14.98
N LEU A 691 4.98 24.51 15.26
CA LEU A 691 6.07 23.58 14.97
C LEU A 691 5.53 22.47 14.06
N SER A 692 6.39 21.89 13.24
CA SER A 692 6.11 20.67 12.48
C SER A 692 6.94 19.53 13.06
N VAL A 693 6.32 18.38 13.30
CA VAL A 693 6.95 17.17 13.84
C VAL A 693 6.47 15.99 13.01
N ALA A 694 7.39 15.30 12.31
CA ALA A 694 7.08 14.26 11.32
C ALA A 694 5.95 14.72 10.38
N GLY A 695 6.20 15.83 9.66
CA GLY A 695 5.26 16.48 8.73
C GLY A 695 4.08 17.23 9.38
N SER A 696 3.50 16.69 10.45
CA SER A 696 2.33 17.24 11.14
C SER A 696 2.59 18.55 11.87
N GLN A 697 1.75 19.58 11.65
CA GLN A 697 1.86 20.87 12.31
C GLN A 697 1.01 20.98 13.58
N GLN A 698 1.57 21.56 14.65
CA GLN A 698 0.83 21.87 15.87
C GLN A 698 1.41 23.08 16.61
N ARG A 699 0.54 23.86 17.27
CA ARG A 699 0.96 24.97 18.13
C ARG A 699 1.35 24.46 19.51
N THR A 700 2.46 24.96 20.03
CA THR A 700 3.00 24.63 21.36
C THR A 700 2.19 25.22 22.52
N PRO A 701 2.19 24.58 23.70
CA PRO A 701 2.84 23.30 24.00
C PRO A 701 2.02 22.08 23.56
N PHE A 702 2.68 21.00 23.16
CA PHE A 702 2.05 19.70 22.89
C PHE A 702 3.03 18.55 23.13
N SER A 703 2.52 17.32 23.16
CA SER A 703 3.34 16.11 23.34
C SER A 703 3.02 15.09 22.25
N ARG A 704 4.01 14.26 21.89
CA ARG A 704 3.86 13.11 20.98
C ARG A 704 4.37 11.85 21.68
N THR A 705 3.60 10.77 21.58
CA THR A 705 4.09 9.42 21.90
C THR A 705 4.74 8.85 20.66
N VAL A 706 5.97 8.35 20.79
CA VAL A 706 6.76 7.81 19.67
C VAL A 706 7.46 6.52 20.11
N ILE A 707 7.93 5.73 19.16
CA ILE A 707 8.68 4.50 19.44
C ILE A 707 10.10 4.85 19.86
N VAL A 708 10.65 4.17 20.87
CA VAL A 708 12.04 4.35 21.28
C VAL A 708 12.97 4.03 20.11
N GLY A 709 13.91 4.94 19.82
CA GLY A 709 14.82 4.86 18.69
C GLY A 709 14.26 5.39 17.37
N SER A 710 12.98 5.77 17.29
CA SER A 710 12.41 6.33 16.05
C SER A 710 13.04 7.66 15.68
N ASN A 711 13.22 7.88 14.38
CA ASN A 711 13.72 9.12 13.82
C ASN A 711 12.55 10.07 13.51
N ASN A 712 12.61 11.29 14.02
CA ASN A 712 11.50 12.25 13.92
C ASN A 712 12.04 13.58 13.37
N SER A 713 11.52 14.04 12.23
CA SER A 713 11.84 15.38 11.73
C SER A 713 11.15 16.45 12.57
N ILE A 714 11.87 17.48 12.99
CA ILE A 714 11.30 18.63 13.69
C ILE A 714 11.67 19.92 12.98
N SER A 715 10.70 20.82 12.84
CA SER A 715 10.89 22.12 12.21
C SER A 715 10.17 23.24 12.96
N ALA A 716 10.88 24.35 13.15
CA ALA A 716 10.34 25.57 13.72
C ALA A 716 9.94 26.56 12.63
N ALA A 717 8.64 26.82 12.46
CA ALA A 717 8.16 27.78 11.47
C ALA A 717 8.75 29.18 11.74
N SER A 718 9.34 29.82 10.73
CA SER A 718 10.00 31.12 10.91
C SER A 718 10.07 31.92 9.60
N PRO A 719 9.82 33.24 9.64
CA PRO A 719 9.30 33.98 10.79
C PRO A 719 7.83 33.67 11.06
N GLN A 720 7.36 33.88 12.29
CA GLN A 720 5.95 33.77 12.65
C GLN A 720 5.53 34.82 13.67
N ARG A 721 4.23 35.04 13.84
CA ARG A 721 3.71 36.00 14.82
C ARG A 721 3.34 35.31 16.13
N LEU A 722 3.88 35.83 17.24
CA LEU A 722 3.82 35.19 18.57
C LEU A 722 3.56 36.21 19.68
N GLY A 723 3.16 35.68 20.84
CA GLY A 723 2.92 36.44 22.07
C GLY A 723 1.60 37.22 22.07
N VAL A 724 1.30 37.85 23.20
CA VAL A 724 0.03 38.58 23.44
C VAL A 724 -0.20 39.69 22.41
N PHE A 725 0.87 40.30 21.90
CA PHE A 725 0.80 41.40 20.93
C PHE A 725 0.93 40.95 19.46
N ASN A 726 0.93 39.64 19.19
CA ASN A 726 1.02 39.08 17.83
C ASN A 726 2.18 39.68 16.99
N THR A 727 3.34 39.87 17.61
CA THR A 727 4.52 40.50 16.98
C THR A 727 5.30 39.48 16.16
N LYS A 728 5.92 39.92 15.05
CA LYS A 728 6.78 39.06 14.21
C LYS A 728 8.01 38.63 15.02
N HIS A 729 8.30 37.34 15.01
CA HIS A 729 9.47 36.73 15.62
C HIS A 729 10.16 35.79 14.63
N ALA A 730 11.48 35.65 14.73
CA ALA A 730 12.25 34.64 14.02
C ALA A 730 12.80 33.60 14.99
N PHE A 731 12.87 32.36 14.53
CA PHE A 731 13.52 31.26 15.23
C PHE A 731 14.99 31.60 15.48
N THR A 732 15.47 31.27 16.67
CA THR A 732 16.88 31.46 17.05
C THR A 732 17.58 30.14 17.32
N SER A 733 16.96 29.23 18.07
CA SER A 733 17.60 27.98 18.47
C SER A 733 16.61 26.96 19.04
N TRP A 734 16.99 25.69 19.01
CA TRP A 734 16.37 24.64 19.80
C TRP A 734 17.13 24.39 21.10
N SER A 735 16.47 23.85 22.12
CA SER A 735 17.10 23.45 23.39
C SER A 735 18.14 22.33 23.24
N ASP A 736 18.11 21.57 22.16
CA ASP A 736 19.09 20.54 21.83
C ASP A 736 20.24 21.06 20.96
N GLY A 737 20.23 22.35 20.58
CA GLY A 737 21.24 22.97 19.73
C GLY A 737 21.13 22.61 18.24
N GLY A 738 20.06 21.91 17.81
CA GLY A 738 19.84 21.56 16.42
C GLY A 738 19.51 22.77 15.52
N GLN A 739 19.60 22.55 14.21
CA GLN A 739 19.22 23.53 13.18
C GLN A 739 17.71 23.82 13.22
N ARG A 740 17.24 24.84 12.51
CA ARG A 740 15.79 25.17 12.49
C ARG A 740 14.91 23.96 12.11
N THR A 741 15.35 23.23 11.10
CA THR A 741 14.81 21.92 10.71
C THR A 741 15.92 20.89 10.86
N HIS A 742 15.67 19.83 11.61
CA HIS A 742 16.58 18.70 11.76
C HIS A 742 15.84 17.46 12.24
N ASN A 743 16.53 16.32 12.23
CA ASN A 743 16.00 15.06 12.74
C ASN A 743 16.46 14.81 14.18
N ILE A 744 15.59 14.20 14.99
CA ILE A 744 15.90 13.76 16.34
C ILE A 744 15.57 12.26 16.51
N THR A 745 16.43 11.54 17.23
CA THR A 745 16.15 10.16 17.61
C THR A 745 15.47 10.11 18.97
N ALA A 746 14.35 9.39 19.05
CA ALA A 746 13.57 9.23 20.28
C ALA A 746 14.40 8.48 21.36
N PRO A 747 14.67 9.09 22.52
CA PRO A 747 15.42 8.43 23.60
C PRO A 747 14.56 7.42 24.38
N ALA A 748 15.18 6.61 25.23
CA ALA A 748 14.48 5.61 26.04
C ALA A 748 13.52 6.19 27.10
N GLY A 749 13.68 7.47 27.46
CA GLY A 749 12.83 8.16 28.45
C GLY A 749 12.26 9.46 27.89
N PRO A 750 11.29 10.10 28.59
CA PRO A 750 10.68 11.33 28.11
C PRO A 750 11.69 12.46 27.91
N LYS A 751 11.50 13.30 26.89
CA LYS A 751 12.40 14.43 26.58
C LYS A 751 11.64 15.66 26.06
N GLU A 752 12.04 16.85 26.54
CA GLU A 752 11.53 18.14 26.05
C GLU A 752 12.43 18.72 24.94
N TYR A 753 11.80 19.24 23.88
CA TYR A 753 12.40 20.08 22.85
C TYR A 753 11.72 21.45 22.84
N ARG A 754 12.49 22.52 23.08
CA ARG A 754 12.01 23.90 23.13
C ARG A 754 12.55 24.72 21.96
N ALA A 755 11.66 25.32 21.18
CA ALA A 755 12.01 26.29 20.14
C ALA A 755 12.04 27.71 20.72
N ASN A 756 13.18 28.40 20.58
CA ASN A 756 13.36 29.78 21.01
C ASN A 756 13.25 30.73 19.83
N TYR A 757 12.63 31.89 20.08
CA TYR A 757 12.40 32.92 19.10
C TYR A 757 12.81 34.29 19.63
N SER A 758 13.31 35.15 18.74
CA SER A 758 13.57 36.56 19.04
C SER A 758 12.61 37.46 18.27
N ARG A 759 12.23 38.59 18.88
CA ARG A 759 11.34 39.56 18.26
C ARG A 759 12.07 40.26 17.11
N CYS A 760 11.45 40.30 15.94
CA CYS A 760 11.95 41.05 14.80
C CYS A 760 11.90 42.55 15.11
N SER A 761 12.96 43.28 14.78
CA SER A 761 13.05 44.73 14.96
C SER A 761 13.71 45.38 13.75
N ALA A 762 13.74 46.72 13.69
CA ALA A 762 14.48 47.44 12.65
C ALA A 762 15.99 47.15 12.70
N GLU A 763 16.53 46.83 13.87
CA GLU A 763 17.95 46.47 14.09
C GLU A 763 18.23 44.97 13.87
N ASN A 764 17.19 44.13 13.86
CA ASN A 764 17.26 42.70 13.57
C ASN A 764 16.09 42.31 12.64
N PRO A 765 16.20 42.62 11.34
CA PRO A 765 15.18 42.28 10.37
C PRO A 765 15.22 40.78 10.10
N CYS A 766 14.25 40.07 10.65
CA CYS A 766 13.82 38.78 10.14
C CYS A 766 13.40 38.88 8.67
#